data_AF-A0ABD4RF92-F1
#
_entry.id   AF-A0ABD4RF92-F1
#
_cell.length_a   1.000
_cell.length_b   1.000
_cell.length_c   1.000
_cell.angle_alpha   90.00
_cell.angle_beta   90.00
_cell.angle_gamma   90.00
#
_symmetry.space_group_name_H-M   'P 1'
#
loop_
_entity.id
_entity.type
_entity.pdbx_description
1 polymer ?
#
loop_
_entity_poly.entity_id
_entity_poly.type
_entity_poly.pdbx_seq_one_letter_code
_entity_poly.pdbx_strand_id
1 'polypeptide(L)'
;MRKKREKYISLFLSIIFTIAFINLRGIKTEAESKIEKAIPVNWSRTPEGNGIVDTEGNNFSSYWDQYNGGKERILDKGNLNGSSSIVRTANIINSNQYKCTSNRIFDYSTFCQLLNPTQTDNVWDGKGNNPYYQGYINKEFAKNYPVDGFATWKYHSNHNGDEWRMFRGEFSLNPDQIKSEDLYIGVSSKGSPQLIFPVNDFVMVFIDGNTTDINYGTQEITDSNRKNIKFRMPDGSIEALDFKTAHYRNNPYGIDNICINRLHQDVSKHTDGWHVHLDDNTEVVDGKYLKLGNINKYLNPNITNHKIEIFSGDNAGGGAISKFEIFKVSKPNIGVNKSAYKLEGDKEISLENNVSTVTSAEDVYYKFAMENKMNENLTNIEFVDDLLNIKVNQNGVFKKASDSSYEKVNSSLVQVKKTTANNEEIIGGLELLSNLQIKEKIEVVDKGNLKYTVIDKDVDRGILTNKVVGTANYLGDQLIAISEANFSVKVKDIDIKDISISMTKNVEEIIRDGKTIYKNNGQEEIPKVNPNDEITYGFDIVNNSKNGDKAIAVDNLDLQDILTPNCQMERWNYDFQGKGENINHESFTIKPNESIKVILKRLVVPEPNKDSDNYIITNEGVLSRKNIELARSKVDVEIARPSLNIMKAISNKGLTPEENKSFTIKVVGDDNSKVTVEAIPNKTYNIPNLKYGVVYTVSEVIPMNYKLDGIELRDNDGEVVNQEKQLAEKINTGEGFLAGHLTMQGSLNNGTMKIINKKENKSLFFNSNVKKNIFKYSKDNIETKVE
;
A
#
# COMPACT_ATOMS: atom_id res chain seq x y z
N MET A 1 -18.13 43.94 -23.24
CA MET A 1 -16.75 43.46 -23.43
C MET A 1 -16.52 42.05 -22.87
N ARG A 2 -16.93 41.74 -21.64
CA ARG A 2 -16.77 40.42 -20.99
C ARG A 2 -17.30 39.22 -21.82
N LYS A 3 -18.53 39.30 -22.34
CA LYS A 3 -19.11 38.27 -23.22
C LYS A 3 -18.36 38.03 -24.54
N LYS A 4 -17.71 39.07 -25.10
CA LYS A 4 -16.85 38.89 -26.30
C LYS A 4 -15.57 38.14 -25.93
N ARG A 5 -14.97 38.46 -24.78
CA ARG A 5 -13.74 37.83 -24.27
C ARG A 5 -13.96 36.35 -23.93
N GLU A 6 -15.08 36.00 -23.30
CA GLU A 6 -15.47 34.61 -23.03
C GLU A 6 -15.68 33.81 -24.33
N LYS A 7 -16.30 34.42 -25.35
CA LYS A 7 -16.49 33.79 -26.66
C LYS A 7 -15.17 33.54 -27.39
N TYR A 8 -14.20 34.46 -27.31
CA TYR A 8 -12.88 34.28 -27.89
C TYR A 8 -12.06 33.21 -27.15
N ILE A 9 -12.13 33.16 -25.81
CA ILE A 9 -11.45 32.12 -25.03
C ILE A 9 -12.03 30.73 -25.33
N SER A 10 -13.36 30.61 -25.40
CA SER A 10 -14.03 29.35 -25.77
C SER A 10 -13.68 28.91 -27.19
N LEU A 11 -13.63 29.83 -28.15
CA LEU A 11 -13.22 29.53 -29.53
C LEU A 11 -11.76 29.07 -29.58
N PHE A 12 -10.87 29.73 -28.83
CA PHE A 12 -9.45 29.39 -28.79
C PHE A 12 -9.21 28.02 -28.14
N LEU A 13 -9.91 27.71 -27.05
CA LEU A 13 -9.86 26.39 -26.41
C LEU A 13 -10.42 25.29 -27.31
N SER A 14 -11.52 25.53 -28.02
CA SER A 14 -12.05 24.57 -29.00
C SER A 14 -11.09 24.32 -30.15
N ILE A 15 -10.39 25.35 -30.63
CA ILE A 15 -9.36 25.20 -31.69
C ILE A 15 -8.18 24.37 -31.16
N ILE A 16 -7.67 24.65 -29.96
CA ILE A 16 -6.59 23.86 -29.34
C ILE A 16 -7.02 22.40 -29.15
N PHE A 17 -8.21 22.16 -28.61
CA PHE A 17 -8.73 20.79 -28.45
C PHE A 17 -8.94 20.08 -29.79
N THR A 18 -9.40 20.79 -30.81
CA THR A 18 -9.62 20.23 -32.16
C THR A 18 -8.28 19.91 -32.83
N ILE A 19 -7.27 20.77 -32.71
CA ILE A 19 -5.92 20.50 -33.22
C ILE A 19 -5.27 19.34 -32.45
N ALA A 20 -5.42 19.28 -31.13
CA ALA A 20 -4.95 18.14 -30.34
C ALA A 20 -5.64 16.83 -30.75
N PHE A 21 -6.95 16.85 -30.99
CA PHE A 21 -7.70 15.68 -31.48
C PHE A 21 -7.34 15.30 -32.92
N ILE A 22 -7.09 16.27 -33.80
CA ILE A 22 -6.65 16.02 -35.18
C ILE A 22 -5.22 15.48 -35.19
N ASN A 23 -4.32 15.97 -34.32
CA ASN A 23 -2.99 15.40 -34.17
C ASN A 23 -3.05 13.99 -33.56
N LEU A 24 -3.88 13.76 -32.53
CA LEU A 24 -4.12 12.41 -31.98
C LEU A 24 -4.71 11.45 -33.01
N ARG A 25 -5.64 11.91 -33.88
CA ARG A 25 -6.19 11.11 -34.98
C ARG A 25 -5.19 10.92 -36.12
N GLY A 26 -4.43 11.95 -36.47
CA GLY A 26 -3.38 11.97 -37.50
C GLY A 26 -2.26 10.98 -37.18
N ILE A 27 -1.80 10.98 -35.92
CA ILE A 27 -0.84 10.00 -35.36
C ILE A 27 -1.43 8.58 -35.38
N LYS A 28 -2.77 8.44 -35.24
CA LYS A 28 -3.45 7.13 -35.34
C LYS A 28 -3.55 6.64 -36.79
N THR A 29 -3.64 7.53 -37.77
CA THR A 29 -3.74 7.20 -39.20
C THR A 29 -2.40 7.01 -39.92
N GLU A 30 -1.32 7.67 -39.48
CA GLU A 30 0.03 7.40 -40.04
C GLU A 30 0.68 6.12 -39.48
N ALA A 31 0.06 5.50 -38.46
CA ALA A 31 0.46 4.21 -37.92
C ALA A 31 0.02 3.00 -38.79
N GLU A 32 -0.40 3.21 -40.03
CA GLU A 32 -0.52 2.14 -41.03
C GLU A 32 0.89 1.72 -41.48
N SER A 33 1.64 1.07 -40.59
CA SER A 33 2.89 0.41 -40.95
C SER A 33 2.56 -0.61 -42.05
N LYS A 34 3.23 -0.51 -43.20
CA LYS A 34 3.30 -1.62 -44.17
C LYS A 34 3.83 -2.85 -43.42
N ILE A 35 2.94 -3.75 -43.05
CA ILE A 35 3.29 -5.02 -42.39
C ILE A 35 3.83 -5.96 -43.47
N GLU A 36 5.13 -5.86 -43.74
CA GLU A 36 5.90 -6.96 -44.33
C GLU A 36 6.31 -7.95 -43.22
N LYS A 37 5.35 -8.53 -42.50
CA LYS A 37 5.65 -9.47 -41.39
C LYS A 37 5.18 -10.90 -41.61
N ALA A 38 4.32 -11.16 -42.59
CA ALA A 38 3.89 -12.53 -42.87
C ALA A 38 4.93 -13.23 -43.76
N ILE A 39 5.40 -14.41 -43.33
CA ILE A 39 6.22 -15.29 -44.16
C ILE A 39 5.35 -15.85 -45.28
N PRO A 40 5.83 -15.93 -46.53
CA PRO A 40 5.13 -16.63 -47.59
C PRO A 40 4.97 -18.11 -47.21
N VAL A 41 3.72 -18.57 -47.16
CA VAL A 41 3.38 -19.98 -46.91
C VAL A 41 2.61 -20.52 -48.11
N ASN A 42 3.05 -21.65 -48.63
CA ASN A 42 2.35 -22.39 -49.68
C ASN A 42 1.31 -23.29 -49.01
N TRP A 43 0.05 -22.87 -49.09
CA TRP A 43 -1.04 -23.60 -48.48
C TRP A 43 -1.67 -24.58 -49.46
N SER A 44 -1.99 -25.76 -48.93
CA SER A 44 -2.71 -26.82 -49.61
C SER A 44 -3.77 -27.38 -48.67
N ARG A 45 -4.82 -27.94 -49.26
CA ARG A 45 -5.90 -28.59 -48.52
C ARG A 45 -6.27 -29.95 -49.06
N THR A 46 -6.88 -30.78 -48.22
CA THR A 46 -7.51 -32.01 -48.68
C THR A 46 -8.57 -31.68 -49.75
N PRO A 47 -8.59 -32.37 -50.91
CA PRO A 47 -9.51 -32.06 -52.01
C PRO A 47 -10.99 -32.11 -51.63
N GLU A 48 -11.85 -31.35 -52.32
CA GLU A 48 -13.30 -31.54 -52.26
C GLU A 48 -13.68 -32.75 -53.14
N GLY A 49 -14.11 -33.87 -52.54
CA GLY A 49 -14.46 -35.08 -53.29
C GLY A 49 -15.16 -36.13 -52.43
N ASN A 50 -15.60 -37.22 -53.06
CA ASN A 50 -16.15 -38.39 -52.35
C ASN A 50 -15.05 -39.01 -51.48
N GLY A 51 -15.07 -38.71 -50.19
CA GLY A 51 -14.10 -39.26 -49.24
C GLY A 51 -14.26 -40.75 -49.00
N ILE A 52 -13.51 -41.28 -48.03
CA ILE A 52 -13.83 -42.57 -47.42
C ILE A 52 -15.10 -42.35 -46.59
N VAL A 53 -16.23 -42.44 -47.28
CA VAL A 53 -17.57 -42.20 -46.75
C VAL A 53 -18.06 -43.48 -46.09
N ASP A 54 -18.21 -43.45 -44.76
CA ASP A 54 -19.04 -44.41 -44.04
C ASP A 54 -20.48 -44.22 -44.53
N THR A 55 -21.00 -45.23 -45.21
CA THR A 55 -22.44 -45.43 -45.34
C THR A 55 -22.77 -46.56 -44.39
N GLU A 56 -23.75 -46.35 -43.52
CA GLU A 56 -24.05 -47.19 -42.36
C GLU A 56 -23.81 -48.69 -42.63
N GLY A 57 -22.77 -49.22 -41.99
CA GLY A 57 -22.74 -50.60 -41.57
C GLY A 57 -22.00 -51.61 -42.43
N ASN A 58 -20.70 -51.43 -42.75
CA ASN A 58 -19.70 -52.53 -42.67
C ASN A 58 -18.24 -52.25 -43.10
N ASN A 59 -17.86 -51.07 -43.60
CA ASN A 59 -16.53 -50.89 -44.22
C ASN A 59 -15.49 -50.07 -43.42
N PHE A 60 -15.79 -49.56 -42.22
CA PHE A 60 -14.80 -48.83 -41.42
C PHE A 60 -13.87 -49.72 -40.59
N SER A 61 -14.26 -50.98 -40.32
CA SER A 61 -13.43 -51.95 -39.59
C SER A 61 -12.13 -52.31 -40.33
N SER A 62 -12.06 -52.11 -41.64
CA SER A 62 -10.86 -52.42 -42.43
C SER A 62 -9.70 -51.44 -42.22
N TYR A 63 -10.00 -50.23 -41.73
CA TYR A 63 -9.01 -49.17 -41.50
C TYR A 63 -8.56 -49.09 -40.03
N TRP A 64 -9.37 -49.63 -39.11
CA TRP A 64 -9.14 -49.55 -37.67
C TRP A 64 -8.85 -50.93 -37.08
N ASP A 65 -7.70 -51.08 -36.44
CA ASP A 65 -7.44 -52.22 -35.58
C ASP A 65 -8.03 -52.01 -34.18
N GLN A 66 -8.57 -53.09 -33.61
CA GLN A 66 -9.13 -53.09 -32.26
C GLN A 66 -8.15 -53.75 -31.29
N TYR A 67 -7.85 -53.05 -30.21
CA TYR A 67 -6.99 -53.54 -29.13
C TYR A 67 -7.73 -53.48 -27.79
N ASN A 68 -7.22 -54.21 -26.79
CA ASN A 68 -7.75 -54.17 -25.41
C ASN A 68 -9.26 -54.46 -25.32
N GLY A 69 -9.75 -55.45 -26.07
CA GLY A 69 -11.17 -55.83 -26.09
C GLY A 69 -12.08 -54.76 -26.69
N GLY A 70 -11.58 -53.93 -27.61
CA GLY A 70 -12.32 -52.85 -28.27
C GLY A 70 -12.28 -51.51 -27.53
N LYS A 71 -11.58 -51.44 -26.38
CA LYS A 71 -11.37 -50.19 -25.61
C LYS A 71 -10.41 -49.22 -26.31
N GLU A 72 -9.59 -49.69 -27.21
CA GLU A 72 -8.74 -48.84 -28.06
C GLU A 72 -8.94 -49.23 -29.51
N ARG A 73 -9.08 -48.22 -30.37
CA ARG A 73 -9.05 -48.43 -31.82
C ARG A 73 -7.94 -47.57 -32.40
N ILE A 74 -7.15 -48.18 -33.28
CA ILE A 74 -6.00 -47.54 -33.92
C ILE A 74 -6.25 -47.45 -35.42
N LEU A 75 -6.17 -46.24 -35.99
CA LEU A 75 -6.23 -46.02 -37.44
C LEU A 75 -4.81 -46.14 -38.00
N ASP A 76 -4.43 -47.33 -38.46
CA ASP A 76 -3.06 -47.64 -38.94
C ASP A 76 -3.03 -48.44 -40.27
N LYS A 77 -4.20 -48.68 -40.89
CA LYS A 77 -4.29 -49.35 -42.20
C LYS A 77 -4.67 -48.36 -43.27
N GLY A 78 -3.75 -48.01 -44.17
CA GLY A 78 -4.03 -47.21 -45.36
C GLY A 78 -4.20 -48.08 -46.61
N ASN A 79 -5.28 -47.90 -47.38
CA ASN A 79 -5.37 -48.50 -48.71
C ASN A 79 -4.63 -47.59 -49.70
N LEU A 80 -3.39 -47.93 -50.04
CA LEU A 80 -2.43 -47.11 -50.83
C LEU A 80 -2.84 -46.86 -52.30
N ASN A 81 -3.98 -47.37 -52.75
CA ASN A 81 -4.36 -47.42 -54.17
C ASN A 81 -5.52 -46.49 -54.57
N GLY A 82 -5.95 -45.56 -53.71
CA GLY A 82 -6.98 -44.58 -54.07
C GLY A 82 -6.83 -43.29 -53.29
N SER A 83 -6.66 -42.18 -53.99
CA SER A 83 -6.65 -40.82 -53.44
C SER A 83 -7.98 -40.52 -52.74
N SER A 84 -8.04 -40.65 -51.42
CA SER A 84 -9.21 -40.27 -50.62
C SER A 84 -9.15 -38.82 -50.18
N SER A 85 -10.30 -38.14 -50.22
CA SER A 85 -10.43 -36.69 -49.99
C SER A 85 -10.99 -36.27 -48.62
N ILE A 86 -11.56 -37.18 -47.83
CA ILE A 86 -12.13 -36.91 -46.49
C ILE A 86 -12.07 -38.20 -45.66
N VAL A 87 -11.69 -38.11 -44.37
CA VAL A 87 -11.78 -39.22 -43.42
C VAL A 87 -12.95 -38.97 -42.47
N ARG A 88 -13.85 -39.94 -42.29
CA ARG A 88 -14.97 -39.82 -41.35
C ARG A 88 -14.75 -40.68 -40.12
N THR A 89 -15.31 -40.27 -38.99
CA THR A 89 -15.42 -41.12 -37.81
C THR A 89 -16.86 -41.55 -37.60
N ALA A 90 -17.07 -42.79 -37.17
CA ALA A 90 -18.41 -43.37 -37.03
C ALA A 90 -19.27 -42.72 -35.93
N ASN A 91 -18.64 -41.99 -34.99
CA ASN A 91 -19.30 -41.24 -33.93
C ASN A 91 -18.54 -39.94 -33.68
N ILE A 92 -19.26 -38.90 -33.24
CA ILE A 92 -18.65 -37.67 -32.73
C ILE A 92 -17.73 -38.04 -31.55
N ILE A 93 -16.44 -37.74 -31.69
CA ILE A 93 -15.42 -38.21 -30.75
C ILE A 93 -15.58 -37.57 -29.37
N ASN A 94 -16.21 -36.40 -29.29
CA ASN A 94 -16.31 -35.60 -28.08
C ASN A 94 -17.75 -35.27 -27.62
N SER A 95 -18.75 -36.07 -28.02
CA SER A 95 -20.14 -35.84 -27.63
C SER A 95 -20.43 -36.33 -26.20
N ASN A 96 -21.00 -35.46 -25.35
CA ASN A 96 -21.57 -35.86 -24.05
C ASN A 96 -22.79 -36.80 -24.22
N GLN A 97 -23.47 -36.76 -25.38
CA GLN A 97 -24.62 -37.62 -25.70
C GLN A 97 -24.19 -39.01 -26.17
N TYR A 98 -23.07 -39.10 -26.91
CA TYR A 98 -22.51 -40.34 -27.42
C TYR A 98 -21.17 -40.58 -26.74
N LYS A 99 -21.18 -41.16 -25.53
CA LYS A 99 -19.96 -41.58 -24.81
C LYS A 99 -19.07 -42.40 -25.76
N CYS A 100 -18.04 -41.79 -26.33
CA CYS A 100 -17.01 -42.53 -27.05
C CYS A 100 -16.29 -43.39 -26.01
N THR A 101 -16.68 -44.66 -25.90
CA THR A 101 -16.19 -45.59 -24.86
C THR A 101 -14.81 -46.18 -25.16
N SER A 102 -14.21 -45.79 -26.30
CA SER A 102 -12.94 -46.32 -26.76
C SER A 102 -11.98 -45.20 -27.15
N ASN A 103 -10.73 -45.25 -26.68
CA ASN A 103 -9.67 -44.34 -27.11
C ASN A 103 -9.46 -44.49 -28.62
N ARG A 104 -9.40 -43.37 -29.34
CA ARG A 104 -9.04 -43.30 -30.75
C ARG A 104 -7.57 -42.92 -30.84
N ILE A 105 -6.78 -43.81 -31.43
CA ILE A 105 -5.37 -43.56 -31.72
C ILE A 105 -5.24 -43.39 -33.23
N PHE A 106 -4.82 -42.21 -33.67
CA PHE A 106 -4.55 -41.94 -35.08
C PHE A 106 -3.07 -42.19 -35.34
N ASP A 107 -2.73 -43.14 -36.22
CA ASP A 107 -1.36 -43.21 -36.72
C ASP A 107 -1.10 -41.97 -37.59
N TYR A 108 -0.18 -41.12 -37.15
CA TYR A 108 0.01 -39.80 -37.75
C TYR A 108 0.39 -39.90 -39.24
N SER A 109 1.29 -40.83 -39.60
CA SER A 109 1.70 -41.05 -40.99
C SER A 109 0.54 -41.54 -41.86
N THR A 110 -0.23 -42.51 -41.37
CA THR A 110 -1.42 -43.03 -42.05
C THR A 110 -2.48 -41.94 -42.21
N PHE A 111 -2.75 -41.16 -41.16
CA PHE A 111 -3.77 -40.11 -41.18
C PHE A 111 -3.41 -38.97 -42.14
N CYS A 112 -2.15 -38.53 -42.14
CA CYS A 112 -1.61 -37.58 -43.13
C CYS A 112 -1.76 -38.07 -44.57
N GLN A 113 -1.53 -39.36 -44.82
CA GLN A 113 -1.67 -39.95 -46.16
C GLN A 113 -3.14 -40.02 -46.60
N LEU A 114 -4.04 -40.43 -45.70
CA LEU A 114 -5.47 -40.51 -45.98
C LEU A 114 -6.10 -39.13 -46.25
N LEU A 115 -5.57 -38.07 -45.62
CA LEU A 115 -6.02 -36.68 -45.76
C LEU A 115 -5.16 -35.84 -46.71
N ASN A 116 -4.32 -36.48 -47.54
CA ASN A 116 -3.28 -35.81 -48.32
C ASN A 116 -3.77 -34.51 -49.00
N PRO A 117 -3.19 -33.34 -48.67
CA PRO A 117 -3.69 -32.06 -49.12
C PRO A 117 -3.02 -31.69 -50.43
N THR A 118 -3.67 -32.03 -51.54
CA THR A 118 -3.12 -31.78 -52.90
C THR A 118 -3.79 -30.60 -53.61
N GLN A 119 -4.89 -30.08 -53.06
CA GLN A 119 -5.63 -28.98 -53.66
C GLN A 119 -4.99 -27.65 -53.23
N THR A 120 -4.42 -26.92 -54.19
CA THR A 120 -3.86 -25.57 -54.02
C THR A 120 -4.82 -24.50 -54.53
N ASP A 121 -5.54 -24.83 -55.61
CA ASP A 121 -6.65 -24.02 -56.08
C ASP A 121 -7.73 -24.05 -55.01
N ASN A 122 -8.30 -22.91 -54.67
CA ASN A 122 -9.36 -22.80 -53.69
C ASN A 122 -8.92 -22.86 -52.22
N VAL A 123 -7.62 -22.72 -51.97
CA VAL A 123 -7.09 -22.41 -50.65
C VAL A 123 -7.00 -20.89 -50.57
N TRP A 124 -7.73 -20.25 -49.65
CA TRP A 124 -7.69 -18.80 -49.58
C TRP A 124 -6.37 -18.35 -48.94
N ASP A 125 -5.53 -17.69 -49.73
CA ASP A 125 -4.20 -17.21 -49.36
C ASP A 125 -4.22 -15.78 -48.82
N GLY A 126 -5.42 -15.22 -48.61
CA GLY A 126 -5.62 -13.83 -48.22
C GLY A 126 -5.31 -12.79 -49.31
N LYS A 127 -4.94 -13.21 -50.53
CA LYS A 127 -4.57 -12.32 -51.66
C LYS A 127 -5.54 -12.40 -52.84
N GLY A 128 -6.29 -13.51 -52.98
CA GLY A 128 -7.28 -13.71 -54.04
C GLY A 128 -8.75 -13.37 -53.66
N ASN A 129 -9.57 -13.08 -54.68
CA ASN A 129 -11.01 -12.76 -54.58
C ASN A 129 -11.94 -14.01 -54.49
N ASN A 130 -11.45 -15.16 -54.05
CA ASN A 130 -12.24 -16.41 -54.10
C ASN A 130 -12.47 -17.00 -52.69
N PRO A 131 -13.52 -16.57 -51.96
CA PRO A 131 -13.73 -16.88 -50.55
C PRO A 131 -14.66 -18.11 -50.35
N TYR A 132 -14.29 -19.29 -50.85
CA TYR A 132 -15.11 -20.51 -51.07
C TYR A 132 -16.51 -20.78 -50.44
N TYR A 133 -17.40 -21.23 -51.34
CA TYR A 133 -18.79 -21.73 -51.22
C TYR A 133 -19.83 -20.76 -50.64
N GLN A 134 -20.72 -20.24 -51.51
CA GLN A 134 -21.79 -19.29 -51.17
C GLN A 134 -22.98 -19.92 -50.40
N GLY A 135 -22.99 -21.22 -50.15
CA GLY A 135 -24.20 -21.95 -49.80
C GLY A 135 -24.46 -22.18 -48.30
N TYR A 136 -23.52 -21.91 -47.40
CA TYR A 136 -23.60 -22.39 -46.02
C TYR A 136 -23.11 -21.36 -45.00
N ILE A 137 -23.96 -20.36 -44.76
CA ILE A 137 -23.97 -19.60 -43.51
C ILE A 137 -25.30 -19.95 -42.85
N ASN A 138 -25.32 -20.13 -41.52
CA ASN A 138 -26.60 -20.10 -40.81
C ASN A 138 -27.33 -18.80 -41.18
N LYS A 139 -28.53 -18.90 -41.77
CA LYS A 139 -29.30 -17.75 -42.26
C LYS A 139 -29.52 -16.68 -41.19
N GLU A 140 -29.48 -17.03 -39.90
CA GLU A 140 -29.55 -16.08 -38.79
C GLU A 140 -28.27 -15.25 -38.62
N PHE A 141 -27.08 -15.83 -38.82
CA PHE A 141 -25.80 -15.13 -38.71
C PHE A 141 -25.62 -14.12 -39.85
N ALA A 142 -25.92 -14.53 -41.08
CA ALA A 142 -25.89 -13.68 -42.28
C ALA A 142 -26.85 -12.48 -42.19
N LYS A 143 -27.93 -12.61 -41.41
CA LYS A 143 -28.94 -11.54 -41.22
C LYS A 143 -28.49 -10.46 -40.23
N ASN A 144 -27.73 -10.84 -39.19
CA ASN A 144 -27.29 -9.93 -38.13
C ASN A 144 -25.87 -9.37 -38.39
N TYR A 145 -25.06 -10.05 -39.21
CA TYR A 145 -23.68 -9.68 -39.52
C TYR A 145 -23.38 -9.92 -41.01
N PRO A 146 -23.76 -8.99 -41.91
CA PRO A 146 -23.46 -9.12 -43.33
C PRO A 146 -21.95 -9.03 -43.55
N VAL A 147 -21.35 -10.12 -44.03
CA VAL A 147 -19.95 -10.18 -44.47
C VAL A 147 -19.93 -10.68 -45.91
N ASP A 148 -19.14 -10.01 -46.75
CA ASP A 148 -19.13 -10.17 -48.22
C ASP A 148 -18.46 -11.48 -48.71
N GLY A 149 -18.41 -12.53 -47.88
CA GLY A 149 -17.89 -13.84 -48.24
C GLY A 149 -17.33 -14.60 -47.04
N PHE A 150 -17.60 -15.90 -46.99
CA PHE A 150 -17.03 -16.84 -46.03
C PHE A 150 -16.40 -17.97 -46.81
N ALA A 151 -15.13 -18.27 -46.54
CA ALA A 151 -14.58 -19.53 -47.01
C ALA A 151 -15.12 -20.64 -46.10
N THR A 152 -15.84 -21.58 -46.70
CA THR A 152 -16.43 -22.77 -46.07
C THR A 152 -16.23 -23.97 -46.98
N TRP A 153 -16.27 -25.17 -46.40
CA TRP A 153 -16.21 -26.43 -47.14
C TRP A 153 -17.61 -26.97 -47.23
N LYS A 154 -17.88 -27.78 -48.25
CA LYS A 154 -19.14 -28.49 -48.32
C LYS A 154 -19.11 -29.62 -47.28
N TYR A 155 -19.93 -29.51 -46.23
CA TYR A 155 -20.20 -30.65 -45.35
C TYR A 155 -20.99 -31.71 -46.12
N HIS A 156 -20.58 -32.99 -45.99
CA HIS A 156 -21.11 -34.06 -46.84
C HIS A 156 -22.05 -35.04 -46.10
N SER A 157 -22.71 -34.68 -45.00
CA SER A 157 -23.38 -35.65 -44.13
C SER A 157 -24.80 -35.31 -43.64
N ASN A 158 -25.60 -36.38 -43.52
CA ASN A 158 -26.89 -36.54 -42.83
C ASN A 158 -26.75 -37.48 -41.58
N HIS A 159 -25.54 -37.66 -41.02
CA HIS A 159 -25.17 -38.77 -40.10
C HIS A 159 -24.34 -38.32 -38.85
N ASN A 160 -24.19 -39.19 -37.84
CA ASN A 160 -23.74 -38.90 -36.45
C ASN A 160 -22.20 -38.88 -36.18
N GLY A 161 -21.34 -38.28 -37.02
CA GLY A 161 -19.87 -38.36 -36.82
C GLY A 161 -19.04 -37.15 -37.28
N ASP A 162 -17.76 -37.09 -36.91
CA ASP A 162 -16.84 -36.00 -37.33
C ASP A 162 -16.19 -36.29 -38.69
N GLU A 163 -16.24 -35.33 -39.62
CA GLU A 163 -15.51 -35.29 -40.89
C GLU A 163 -14.15 -34.61 -40.69
N TRP A 164 -13.07 -35.36 -40.88
CA TRP A 164 -11.69 -34.89 -40.75
C TRP A 164 -11.13 -34.41 -42.08
N ARG A 165 -10.44 -33.26 -42.03
CA ARG A 165 -9.69 -32.66 -43.14
C ARG A 165 -8.35 -32.14 -42.64
N MET A 166 -7.41 -31.99 -43.57
CA MET A 166 -6.10 -31.42 -43.28
C MET A 166 -5.83 -30.18 -44.14
N PHE A 167 -5.25 -29.19 -43.50
CA PHE A 167 -4.54 -28.10 -44.16
C PHE A 167 -3.06 -28.29 -43.95
N ARG A 168 -2.28 -28.06 -45.00
CA ARG A 168 -0.82 -28.07 -44.91
C ARG A 168 -0.27 -26.77 -45.45
N GLY A 169 0.50 -26.09 -44.63
CA GLY A 169 1.30 -24.94 -45.01
C GLY A 169 2.76 -25.35 -45.08
N GLU A 170 3.41 -25.09 -46.19
CA GLU A 170 4.84 -25.30 -46.36
C GLU A 170 5.53 -23.94 -46.51
N PHE A 171 6.58 -23.72 -45.73
CA PHE A 171 7.30 -22.46 -45.71
C PHE A 171 8.78 -22.69 -45.46
N SER A 172 9.60 -21.77 -45.95
CA SER A 172 11.05 -21.85 -45.80
C SER A 172 11.54 -20.77 -44.85
N LEU A 173 12.38 -21.18 -43.89
CA LEU A 173 13.08 -20.30 -42.97
C LEU A 173 14.58 -20.56 -43.07
N ASN A 174 15.38 -19.51 -43.11
CA ASN A 174 16.81 -19.66 -42.91
C ASN A 174 17.06 -19.93 -41.41
N PRO A 175 17.94 -20.89 -41.02
CA PRO A 175 18.34 -21.14 -39.63
C PRO A 175 18.58 -19.90 -38.74
N ASP A 176 19.12 -18.82 -39.31
CA ASP A 176 19.37 -17.58 -38.57
C ASP A 176 18.07 -16.87 -38.16
N GLN A 177 17.01 -16.95 -38.98
CA GLN A 177 15.71 -16.33 -38.70
C GLN A 177 15.04 -16.95 -37.47
N ILE A 178 15.09 -18.28 -37.34
CA ILE A 178 14.55 -19.01 -36.17
C ILE A 178 15.26 -18.60 -34.87
N LYS A 179 16.54 -18.22 -34.97
CA LYS A 179 17.36 -17.79 -33.82
C LYS A 179 17.14 -16.31 -33.47
N SER A 180 16.98 -15.44 -34.47
CA SER A 180 16.90 -13.99 -34.27
C SER A 180 15.48 -13.47 -33.98
N GLU A 181 14.44 -14.22 -34.35
CA GLU A 181 13.03 -13.76 -34.32
C GLU A 181 12.12 -14.74 -33.59
N ASP A 182 11.00 -14.21 -33.11
CA ASP A 182 9.86 -15.01 -32.69
C ASP A 182 8.87 -15.12 -33.85
N LEU A 183 8.30 -16.31 -34.01
CA LEU A 183 7.38 -16.71 -35.06
C LEU A 183 6.06 -17.04 -34.41
N TYR A 184 5.02 -16.33 -34.84
CA TYR A 184 3.69 -16.48 -34.30
C TYR A 184 2.71 -16.88 -35.39
N ILE A 185 1.77 -17.76 -35.06
CA ILE A 185 0.62 -18.04 -35.92
C ILE A 185 -0.55 -17.11 -35.59
N GLY A 186 -1.26 -16.65 -36.62
CA GLY A 186 -2.50 -15.91 -36.44
C GLY A 186 -3.11 -15.47 -37.77
N VAL A 187 -3.84 -14.36 -37.77
CA VAL A 187 -4.52 -13.82 -38.96
C VAL A 187 -4.33 -12.30 -39.06
N SER A 188 -4.07 -11.78 -40.26
CA SER A 188 -4.03 -10.34 -40.50
C SER A 188 -5.43 -9.76 -40.68
N SER A 189 -5.76 -8.71 -39.91
CA SER A 189 -7.04 -7.97 -39.98
C SER A 189 -6.78 -6.47 -40.12
N LYS A 190 -7.40 -5.82 -41.11
CA LYS A 190 -7.41 -4.34 -41.30
C LYS A 190 -6.08 -3.61 -40.97
N GLY A 191 -4.95 -4.20 -41.33
CA GLY A 191 -3.63 -3.59 -41.12
C GLY A 191 -2.96 -3.85 -39.76
N SER A 192 -3.34 -4.88 -39.00
CA SER A 192 -2.53 -5.42 -37.88
C SER A 192 -2.65 -6.96 -37.80
N PRO A 193 -1.55 -7.67 -37.48
CA PRO A 193 -1.64 -9.08 -37.10
C PRO A 193 -2.52 -9.23 -35.85
N GLN A 194 -3.30 -10.31 -35.80
CA GLN A 194 -4.06 -10.73 -34.65
C GLN A 194 -3.63 -12.16 -34.31
N LEU A 195 -3.21 -12.41 -33.08
CA LEU A 195 -2.77 -13.73 -32.64
C LEU A 195 -3.98 -14.57 -32.25
N ILE A 196 -4.85 -14.78 -33.22
CA ILE A 196 -6.07 -15.55 -33.04
C ILE A 196 -6.10 -16.71 -34.02
N PHE A 197 -6.73 -17.78 -33.58
CA PHE A 197 -6.89 -19.00 -34.35
C PHE A 197 -8.38 -19.25 -34.59
N PRO A 198 -8.85 -19.15 -35.86
CA PRO A 198 -10.14 -19.65 -36.31
C PRO A 198 -10.43 -21.08 -35.83
N VAL A 199 -11.43 -21.32 -34.98
CA VAL A 199 -11.84 -22.67 -34.55
C VAL A 199 -13.30 -22.91 -34.92
N ASN A 200 -13.58 -24.04 -35.57
CA ASN A 200 -14.95 -24.44 -35.88
C ASN A 200 -15.52 -25.44 -34.87
N ASP A 201 -15.22 -26.74 -35.02
CA ASP A 201 -15.60 -27.77 -34.05
C ASP A 201 -14.37 -28.29 -33.31
N PHE A 202 -13.38 -28.79 -34.05
CA PHE A 202 -12.09 -29.25 -33.51
C PHE A 202 -10.94 -28.85 -34.40
N VAL A 203 -9.84 -28.44 -33.78
CA VAL A 203 -8.56 -28.23 -34.44
C VAL A 203 -7.41 -28.83 -33.64
N MET A 204 -6.48 -29.44 -34.38
CA MET A 204 -5.18 -29.88 -33.87
C MET A 204 -4.09 -29.36 -34.79
N VAL A 205 -3.04 -28.79 -34.20
CA VAL A 205 -1.92 -28.21 -34.94
C VAL A 205 -0.66 -29.01 -34.69
N PHE A 206 0.01 -29.38 -35.77
CA PHE A 206 1.29 -30.07 -35.79
C PHE A 206 2.30 -29.23 -36.56
N ILE A 207 3.54 -29.21 -36.08
CA ILE A 207 4.64 -28.47 -36.71
C ILE A 207 5.82 -29.41 -36.88
N ASP A 208 6.26 -29.59 -38.13
CA ASP A 208 7.28 -30.57 -38.52
C ASP A 208 7.01 -32.00 -38.01
N GLY A 209 5.73 -32.34 -37.86
CA GLY A 209 5.30 -33.63 -37.31
C GLY A 209 5.36 -33.74 -35.79
N ASN A 210 5.63 -32.66 -35.06
CA ASN A 210 5.53 -32.61 -33.60
C ASN A 210 4.15 -32.09 -33.18
N THR A 211 3.63 -32.60 -32.07
CA THR A 211 2.40 -32.08 -31.45
C THR A 211 2.62 -30.68 -30.86
N THR A 212 1.55 -29.88 -30.82
CA THR A 212 1.60 -28.54 -30.21
C THR A 212 0.58 -28.40 -29.08
N ASP A 213 0.63 -27.28 -28.36
CA ASP A 213 -0.36 -26.84 -27.36
C ASP A 213 -1.52 -26.02 -27.96
N ILE A 214 -1.59 -25.95 -29.30
CA ILE A 214 -2.63 -25.26 -30.07
C ILE A 214 -3.69 -26.28 -30.52
N ASN A 215 -4.35 -26.93 -29.56
CA ASN A 215 -5.45 -27.86 -29.84
C ASN A 215 -6.72 -27.40 -29.12
N TYR A 216 -7.77 -27.14 -29.90
CA TYR A 216 -9.00 -26.54 -29.40
C TYR A 216 -10.24 -27.21 -29.97
N GLY A 217 -11.34 -27.13 -29.23
CA GLY A 217 -12.65 -27.40 -29.78
C GLY A 217 -13.72 -26.49 -29.20
N THR A 218 -14.80 -26.25 -29.95
CA THR A 218 -15.93 -25.42 -29.48
C THR A 218 -16.92 -26.21 -28.62
N GLN A 219 -16.82 -27.55 -28.63
CA GLN A 219 -17.58 -28.42 -27.75
C GLN A 219 -16.95 -28.50 -26.34
N GLU A 220 -17.79 -28.76 -25.33
CA GLU A 220 -17.36 -28.89 -23.94
C GLU A 220 -16.35 -30.04 -23.75
N ILE A 221 -15.14 -29.71 -23.29
CA ILE A 221 -14.09 -30.69 -23.01
C ILE A 221 -14.08 -30.97 -21.50
N THR A 222 -14.40 -32.20 -21.13
CA THR A 222 -14.42 -32.69 -19.75
C THR A 222 -13.17 -33.53 -19.45
N ASP A 223 -12.81 -33.72 -18.19
CA ASP A 223 -11.68 -34.59 -17.81
C ASP A 223 -11.87 -36.04 -18.30
N SER A 224 -13.12 -36.46 -18.49
CA SER A 224 -13.48 -37.80 -18.95
C SER A 224 -13.27 -38.02 -20.46
N ASN A 225 -13.33 -36.96 -21.27
CA ASN A 225 -13.22 -37.05 -22.73
C ASN A 225 -11.89 -36.48 -23.28
N ARG A 226 -11.16 -35.68 -22.49
CA ARG A 226 -9.86 -35.08 -22.87
C ARG A 226 -8.81 -36.10 -23.34
N LYS A 227 -8.88 -37.35 -22.88
CA LYS A 227 -7.90 -38.42 -23.19
C LYS A 227 -8.27 -39.30 -24.38
N ASN A 228 -9.40 -39.03 -25.04
CA ASN A 228 -9.96 -39.93 -26.05
C ASN A 228 -9.28 -39.85 -27.42
N ILE A 229 -8.52 -38.78 -27.68
CA ILE A 229 -7.77 -38.58 -28.93
C ILE A 229 -6.28 -38.68 -28.64
N LYS A 230 -5.63 -39.65 -29.29
CA LYS A 230 -4.18 -39.84 -29.22
C LYS A 230 -3.61 -39.99 -30.62
N PHE A 231 -2.33 -39.69 -30.77
CA PHE A 231 -1.59 -39.92 -32.02
C PHE A 231 -0.45 -40.89 -31.77
N ARG A 232 -0.31 -41.87 -32.67
CA ARG A 232 0.92 -42.64 -32.78
C ARG A 232 1.84 -41.89 -33.74
N MET A 233 2.95 -41.37 -33.20
CA MET A 233 3.90 -40.54 -33.93
C MET A 233 4.86 -41.42 -34.77
N PRO A 234 5.60 -40.85 -35.74
CA PRO A 234 6.52 -41.61 -36.59
C PRO A 234 7.61 -42.39 -35.83
N ASP A 235 7.97 -41.96 -34.63
CA ASP A 235 8.92 -42.64 -33.75
C ASP A 235 8.29 -43.79 -32.95
N GLY A 236 6.98 -44.03 -33.11
CA GLY A 236 6.19 -45.05 -32.45
C GLY A 236 5.62 -44.64 -31.09
N SER A 237 5.95 -43.44 -30.58
CA SER A 237 5.37 -42.91 -29.34
C SER A 237 3.87 -42.66 -29.50
N ILE A 238 3.11 -42.80 -28.41
CA ILE A 238 1.67 -42.50 -28.37
C ILE A 238 1.48 -41.27 -27.51
N GLU A 239 1.13 -40.16 -28.14
CA GLU A 239 0.94 -38.86 -27.51
C GLU A 239 -0.55 -38.57 -27.36
N ALA A 240 -0.95 -38.13 -26.17
CA ALA A 240 -2.28 -37.56 -25.96
C ALA A 240 -2.22 -36.05 -26.22
N LEU A 241 -3.22 -35.52 -26.92
CA LEU A 241 -3.32 -34.08 -27.13
C LEU A 241 -4.13 -33.45 -26.00
N ASP A 242 -3.60 -32.38 -25.40
CA ASP A 242 -4.36 -31.55 -24.48
C ASP A 242 -5.25 -30.60 -25.27
N PHE A 243 -6.56 -30.86 -25.24
CA PHE A 243 -7.56 -30.00 -25.84
C PHE A 243 -8.09 -28.97 -24.84
N LYS A 244 -8.28 -27.74 -25.33
CA LYS A 244 -8.91 -26.65 -24.59
C LYS A 244 -10.25 -26.29 -25.24
N THR A 245 -11.26 -25.97 -24.44
CA THR A 245 -12.50 -25.47 -25.02
C THR A 245 -12.33 -24.02 -25.46
N ALA A 246 -12.73 -23.72 -26.69
CA ALA A 246 -12.82 -22.38 -27.23
C ALA A 246 -14.00 -21.65 -26.55
N HIS A 247 -13.78 -21.16 -25.32
CA HIS A 247 -14.71 -20.28 -24.62
C HIS A 247 -14.12 -18.87 -24.55
N TYR A 248 -14.96 -17.85 -24.74
CA TYR A 248 -14.70 -16.52 -24.22
C TYR A 248 -15.25 -16.39 -22.79
N ARG A 249 -14.53 -15.71 -21.88
CA ARG A 249 -14.95 -15.51 -20.49
C ARG A 249 -16.15 -14.56 -20.38
N ASN A 250 -17.19 -15.02 -19.69
CA ASN A 250 -18.22 -14.30 -18.93
C ASN A 250 -18.97 -13.13 -19.61
N ASN A 251 -20.12 -13.43 -20.21
CA ASN A 251 -21.30 -12.55 -20.08
C ASN A 251 -22.31 -13.23 -19.13
N PRO A 252 -22.70 -12.62 -17.99
CA PRO A 252 -23.63 -13.23 -17.02
C PRO A 252 -25.07 -13.42 -17.54
N TYR A 253 -25.37 -13.02 -18.77
CA TYR A 253 -26.74 -12.91 -19.29
C TYR A 253 -27.12 -13.93 -20.36
N GLY A 254 -26.43 -15.08 -20.40
CA GLY A 254 -26.95 -16.33 -20.98
C GLY A 254 -27.68 -16.14 -22.32
N ILE A 255 -26.93 -15.74 -23.35
CA ILE A 255 -27.08 -15.87 -24.81
C ILE A 255 -25.84 -15.12 -25.35
N ASP A 256 -25.24 -15.56 -26.46
CA ASP A 256 -24.08 -14.98 -27.17
C ASP A 256 -22.66 -15.45 -26.75
N ASN A 257 -22.33 -16.69 -27.12
CA ASN A 257 -20.93 -17.15 -27.25
C ASN A 257 -20.32 -16.73 -28.61
N ILE A 258 -20.53 -15.48 -29.06
CA ILE A 258 -20.07 -14.99 -30.36
C ILE A 258 -19.12 -13.82 -30.14
N CYS A 259 -18.01 -13.75 -30.89
CA CYS A 259 -17.13 -12.59 -30.79
C CYS A 259 -17.79 -11.33 -31.38
N ILE A 260 -18.20 -10.41 -30.51
CA ILE A 260 -18.81 -9.12 -30.89
C ILE A 260 -17.79 -8.00 -31.18
N ASN A 261 -16.49 -8.25 -31.00
CA ASN A 261 -15.46 -7.26 -31.33
C ASN A 261 -15.41 -7.03 -32.85
N ARG A 262 -15.78 -5.82 -33.29
CA ARG A 262 -15.78 -5.43 -34.71
C ARG A 262 -14.42 -5.56 -35.41
N LEU A 263 -13.31 -5.49 -34.68
CA LEU A 263 -11.97 -5.74 -35.24
C LEU A 263 -11.73 -7.23 -35.51
N HIS A 264 -12.36 -8.10 -34.72
CA HIS A 264 -12.26 -9.55 -34.88
C HIS A 264 -13.33 -10.09 -35.84
N GLN A 265 -14.45 -9.38 -36.08
CA GLN A 265 -15.47 -9.80 -37.05
C GLN A 265 -14.89 -10.10 -38.44
N ASP A 266 -13.89 -9.32 -38.87
CA ASP A 266 -13.17 -9.57 -40.12
C ASP A 266 -12.37 -10.88 -40.13
N VAL A 267 -12.00 -11.39 -38.95
CA VAL A 267 -11.27 -12.65 -38.81
C VAL A 267 -12.22 -13.81 -38.51
N SER A 268 -13.25 -13.57 -37.69
CA SER A 268 -14.27 -14.56 -37.37
C SER A 268 -15.07 -14.99 -38.60
N LYS A 269 -15.09 -14.23 -39.71
CA LYS A 269 -15.62 -14.69 -41.02
C LYS A 269 -14.84 -15.86 -41.63
N HIS A 270 -13.67 -16.20 -41.07
CA HIS A 270 -12.90 -17.39 -41.41
C HIS A 270 -13.31 -18.61 -40.59
N THR A 271 -14.47 -18.53 -39.92
CA THR A 271 -15.16 -19.56 -39.12
C THR A 271 -16.65 -19.21 -39.05
N ASP A 272 -17.50 -20.04 -38.45
CA ASP A 272 -18.88 -19.66 -38.11
C ASP A 272 -18.96 -18.69 -36.90
N GLY A 273 -18.08 -17.68 -36.84
CA GLY A 273 -18.06 -16.69 -35.75
C GLY A 273 -17.17 -17.02 -34.54
N TRP A 274 -16.41 -18.12 -34.57
CA TRP A 274 -15.66 -18.67 -33.44
C TRP A 274 -14.13 -18.63 -33.64
N HIS A 275 -13.41 -18.12 -32.64
CA HIS A 275 -11.95 -18.17 -32.64
C HIS A 275 -11.41 -18.21 -31.21
N VAL A 276 -10.16 -18.65 -31.09
CA VAL A 276 -9.42 -18.59 -29.84
C VAL A 276 -8.34 -17.53 -29.93
N HIS A 277 -8.15 -16.84 -28.82
CA HIS A 277 -7.04 -15.94 -28.61
C HIS A 277 -5.83 -16.78 -28.20
N LEU A 278 -4.75 -16.69 -28.97
CA LEU A 278 -3.48 -17.38 -28.71
C LEU A 278 -2.57 -16.56 -27.78
N ASP A 279 -3.03 -15.37 -27.41
CA ASP A 279 -2.45 -14.42 -26.46
C ASP A 279 -3.24 -14.33 -25.13
N ASP A 280 -4.56 -14.59 -25.14
CA ASP A 280 -5.39 -14.55 -23.93
C ASP A 280 -5.25 -15.82 -23.06
N ASN A 281 -4.93 -15.62 -21.78
CA ASN A 281 -4.75 -16.62 -20.72
C ASN A 281 -3.41 -17.37 -20.71
N THR A 282 -2.32 -16.61 -20.62
CA THR A 282 -1.01 -17.18 -20.36
C THR A 282 -0.77 -17.34 -18.86
N GLU A 283 -0.49 -18.57 -18.40
CA GLU A 283 0.16 -18.78 -17.11
C GLU A 283 1.49 -18.00 -17.11
N VAL A 284 1.76 -17.30 -16.02
CA VAL A 284 3.08 -16.71 -15.78
C VAL A 284 3.95 -17.82 -15.19
N VAL A 285 4.84 -18.38 -16.02
CA VAL A 285 5.87 -19.31 -15.56
C VAL A 285 7.19 -18.55 -15.56
N ASP A 286 7.86 -18.47 -14.40
CA ASP A 286 9.14 -17.78 -14.22
C ASP A 286 9.18 -16.32 -14.74
N GLY A 287 8.07 -15.59 -14.56
CA GLY A 287 7.96 -14.20 -15.00
C GLY A 287 7.85 -14.01 -16.52
N LYS A 288 7.65 -15.10 -17.29
CA LYS A 288 7.44 -15.06 -18.73
C LYS A 288 6.01 -15.48 -19.08
N TYR A 289 5.32 -14.64 -19.84
CA TYR A 289 4.00 -14.92 -20.38
C TYR A 289 4.12 -16.03 -21.44
N LEU A 290 3.54 -17.20 -21.18
CA LEU A 290 3.58 -18.34 -22.09
C LEU A 290 2.59 -18.17 -23.25
N LYS A 291 3.03 -17.55 -24.35
CA LYS A 291 2.19 -17.24 -25.53
C LYS A 291 1.98 -18.46 -26.40
N LEU A 292 0.75 -18.99 -26.43
CA LEU A 292 0.41 -20.23 -27.16
C LEU A 292 0.58 -20.11 -28.67
N GLY A 293 0.53 -18.89 -29.22
CA GLY A 293 0.77 -18.67 -30.65
C GLY A 293 2.24 -18.73 -31.07
N ASN A 294 3.20 -18.78 -30.14
CA ASN A 294 4.63 -18.84 -30.48
C ASN A 294 5.03 -20.26 -30.91
N ILE A 295 5.43 -20.39 -32.18
CA ILE A 295 5.75 -21.70 -32.77
C ILE A 295 7.24 -22.04 -32.77
N ASN A 296 8.14 -21.15 -32.32
CA ASN A 296 9.59 -21.38 -32.37
C ASN A 296 10.03 -22.68 -31.72
N LYS A 297 9.40 -23.05 -30.59
CA LYS A 297 9.79 -24.24 -29.82
C LYS A 297 9.54 -25.56 -30.56
N TYR A 298 8.71 -25.54 -31.61
CA TYR A 298 8.39 -26.72 -32.42
C TYR A 298 9.18 -26.80 -33.73
N LEU A 299 9.89 -25.73 -34.10
CA LEU A 299 10.67 -25.65 -35.34
C LEU A 299 12.07 -26.19 -35.10
N ASN A 300 12.56 -27.04 -36.00
CA ASN A 300 13.94 -27.51 -35.96
C ASN A 300 14.88 -26.46 -36.62
N PRO A 301 15.78 -25.80 -35.88
CA PRO A 301 16.62 -24.74 -36.45
C PRO A 301 17.66 -25.24 -37.47
N ASN A 302 17.80 -26.56 -37.65
CA ASN A 302 18.75 -27.15 -38.59
C ASN A 302 18.13 -27.52 -39.94
N ILE A 303 16.82 -27.34 -40.13
CA ILE A 303 16.15 -27.54 -41.42
C ILE A 303 15.65 -26.21 -41.95
N THR A 304 15.59 -26.09 -43.28
CA THR A 304 15.12 -24.88 -43.95
C THR A 304 13.64 -24.94 -44.27
N ASN A 305 13.15 -26.12 -44.65
CA ASN A 305 11.77 -26.30 -45.06
C ASN A 305 10.99 -26.84 -43.88
N HIS A 306 9.97 -26.09 -43.50
CA HIS A 306 9.07 -26.41 -42.42
C HIS A 306 7.68 -26.65 -42.96
N LYS A 307 6.92 -27.43 -42.20
CA LYS A 307 5.51 -27.64 -42.47
C LYS A 307 4.68 -27.44 -41.22
N ILE A 308 3.51 -26.85 -41.41
CA ILE A 308 2.44 -26.81 -40.43
C ILE A 308 1.27 -27.61 -40.96
N GLU A 309 0.76 -28.53 -40.17
CA GLU A 309 -0.36 -29.39 -40.51
C GLU A 309 -1.47 -29.18 -39.50
N ILE A 310 -2.65 -28.83 -40.00
CA ILE A 310 -3.80 -28.48 -39.19
C ILE A 310 -4.90 -29.46 -39.52
N PHE A 311 -5.21 -30.34 -38.58
CA PHE A 311 -6.33 -31.25 -38.68
C PHE A 311 -7.57 -30.58 -38.13
N SER A 312 -8.60 -30.48 -38.96
CA SER A 312 -9.90 -29.96 -38.57
C SER A 312 -10.93 -31.09 -38.61
N GLY A 313 -11.71 -31.21 -37.54
CA GLY A 313 -12.92 -32.04 -37.52
C GLY A 313 -14.15 -31.14 -37.62
N ASP A 314 -15.17 -31.54 -38.39
CA ASP A 314 -16.47 -30.86 -38.52
C ASP A 314 -17.61 -31.89 -38.37
N ASN A 315 -18.61 -31.60 -37.54
CA ASN A 315 -19.82 -32.40 -37.40
C ASN A 315 -21.12 -31.60 -37.46
N ALA A 316 -21.04 -30.27 -37.33
CA ALA A 316 -22.19 -29.37 -37.31
C ALA A 316 -22.55 -28.83 -38.70
N GLY A 317 -21.70 -29.07 -39.70
CA GLY A 317 -21.98 -28.79 -41.08
C GLY A 317 -21.78 -27.32 -41.49
N GLY A 318 -20.87 -26.63 -40.82
CA GLY A 318 -20.40 -25.32 -41.23
C GLY A 318 -19.01 -25.12 -40.70
N GLY A 319 -18.06 -24.63 -41.53
CA GLY A 319 -16.77 -24.11 -41.07
C GLY A 319 -15.54 -24.59 -41.84
N ALA A 320 -14.91 -23.67 -42.59
CA ALA A 320 -13.51 -23.79 -42.97
C ALA A 320 -12.63 -23.10 -41.95
N ILE A 321 -11.40 -23.55 -41.78
CA ILE A 321 -10.30 -22.62 -41.56
C ILE A 321 -9.90 -22.09 -42.94
N SER A 322 -9.79 -20.77 -43.11
CA SER A 322 -9.53 -20.22 -44.44
C SER A 322 -8.36 -19.27 -44.53
N LYS A 323 -7.85 -18.80 -43.39
CA LYS A 323 -6.69 -17.91 -43.37
C LYS A 323 -5.90 -18.13 -42.09
N PHE A 324 -4.60 -18.27 -42.29
CA PHE A 324 -3.58 -18.27 -41.26
C PHE A 324 -2.29 -17.76 -41.89
N GLU A 325 -1.54 -17.03 -41.09
CA GLU A 325 -0.27 -16.46 -41.48
C GLU A 325 0.73 -16.77 -40.38
N ILE A 326 1.99 -16.91 -40.79
CA ILE A 326 3.10 -16.99 -39.86
C ILE A 326 3.75 -15.62 -39.81
N PHE A 327 3.58 -14.94 -38.69
CA PHE A 327 4.16 -13.62 -38.44
C PHE A 327 5.55 -13.75 -37.88
N LYS A 328 6.49 -13.14 -38.59
CA LYS A 328 7.83 -12.87 -38.13
C LYS A 328 7.82 -11.61 -37.27
N VAL A 329 8.21 -11.78 -36.02
CA VAL A 329 8.20 -10.74 -35.00
C VAL A 329 9.60 -10.64 -34.40
N SER A 330 10.19 -9.45 -34.46
CA SER A 330 11.46 -9.19 -33.79
C SER A 330 11.33 -9.49 -32.30
N LYS A 331 12.34 -10.13 -31.71
CA LYS A 331 12.39 -10.31 -30.25
C LYS A 331 12.25 -8.95 -29.56
N PRO A 332 11.49 -8.85 -28.45
CA PRO A 332 11.25 -7.59 -27.79
C PRO A 332 12.58 -6.97 -27.32
N ASN A 333 12.87 -5.76 -27.77
CA ASN A 333 14.08 -5.02 -27.41
C ASN A 333 13.70 -3.61 -26.98
N ILE A 334 13.53 -3.42 -25.67
CA ILE A 334 13.29 -2.12 -25.06
C ILE A 334 14.42 -1.83 -24.06
N GLY A 335 14.93 -0.61 -24.08
CA GLY A 335 15.96 -0.17 -23.14
C GLY A 335 15.33 0.49 -21.93
N VAL A 336 15.28 -0.18 -20.79
CA VAL A 336 14.87 0.44 -19.52
C VAL A 336 16.10 0.97 -18.80
N ASN A 337 16.00 2.17 -18.23
CA ASN A 337 17.05 2.78 -17.43
C ASN A 337 16.45 3.36 -16.15
N LYS A 338 17.23 3.28 -15.07
CA LYS A 338 16.91 3.86 -13.78
C LYS A 338 18.08 4.75 -13.36
N SER A 339 17.78 6.00 -13.04
CA SER A 339 18.75 6.90 -12.41
C SER A 339 18.22 7.38 -11.07
N ALA A 340 19.12 7.86 -10.22
CA ALA A 340 18.75 8.43 -8.94
C ALA A 340 19.44 9.77 -8.71
N TYR A 341 18.84 10.59 -7.84
CA TYR A 341 19.35 11.89 -7.46
C TYR A 341 18.94 12.24 -6.02
N LYS A 342 19.61 13.21 -5.43
CA LYS A 342 19.20 13.86 -4.18
C LYS A 342 18.74 15.29 -4.46
N LEU A 343 17.96 15.83 -3.53
CA LEU A 343 17.63 17.25 -3.51
C LEU A 343 18.47 17.98 -2.47
N GLU A 344 19.08 19.09 -2.87
CA GLU A 344 19.66 20.09 -1.99
C GLU A 344 18.95 21.42 -2.21
N GLY A 345 17.96 21.71 -1.35
CA GLY A 345 16.94 22.71 -1.67
C GLY A 345 16.13 22.27 -2.90
N ASP A 346 16.04 23.15 -3.90
CA ASP A 346 15.36 22.83 -5.17
C ASP A 346 16.28 22.21 -6.22
N LYS A 347 17.59 22.07 -5.92
CA LYS A 347 18.59 21.57 -6.88
C LYS A 347 18.68 20.06 -6.86
N GLU A 348 18.62 19.44 -8.04
CA GLU A 348 18.87 18.01 -8.23
C GLU A 348 20.38 17.74 -8.35
N ILE A 349 20.87 16.79 -7.54
CA ILE A 349 22.24 16.29 -7.60
C ILE A 349 22.19 14.82 -8.00
N SER A 350 22.62 14.52 -9.22
CA SER A 350 22.68 13.15 -9.74
C SER A 350 23.56 12.26 -8.86
N LEU A 351 23.08 11.04 -8.61
CA LEU A 351 23.87 9.99 -7.99
C LEU A 351 24.46 9.10 -9.09
N GLU A 352 25.66 8.61 -8.84
CA GLU A 352 26.35 7.65 -9.69
C GLU A 352 26.12 6.23 -9.16
N ASN A 353 25.69 5.33 -10.06
CA ASN A 353 25.37 3.95 -9.73
C ASN A 353 26.59 3.22 -9.15
N ASN A 354 26.42 2.54 -8.01
CA ASN A 354 27.47 1.83 -7.24
C ASN A 354 28.62 2.69 -6.69
N VAL A 355 28.61 4.01 -6.92
CA VAL A 355 29.70 4.91 -6.50
C VAL A 355 29.24 5.85 -5.40
N SER A 356 28.11 6.54 -5.59
CA SER A 356 27.61 7.52 -4.63
C SER A 356 27.23 6.89 -3.30
N THR A 357 27.41 7.67 -2.23
CA THR A 357 27.04 7.29 -0.86
C THR A 357 25.88 8.15 -0.36
N VAL A 358 24.95 7.51 0.33
CA VAL A 358 23.82 8.14 1.02
C VAL A 358 23.85 7.76 2.49
N THR A 359 23.38 8.64 3.35
CA THR A 359 23.29 8.38 4.79
C THR A 359 21.86 8.01 5.19
N SER A 360 21.71 7.43 6.38
CA SER A 360 20.37 7.22 6.97
C SER A 360 19.57 8.53 7.00
N ALA A 361 18.24 8.41 6.95
CA ALA A 361 17.28 9.52 6.89
C ALA A 361 17.33 10.41 5.63
N GLU A 362 18.27 10.20 4.69
CA GLU A 362 18.26 10.92 3.42
C GLU A 362 17.21 10.35 2.46
N ASP A 363 16.62 11.25 1.67
CA ASP A 363 15.73 10.88 0.57
C ASP A 363 16.53 10.64 -0.72
N VAL A 364 16.28 9.49 -1.35
CA VAL A 364 16.75 9.14 -2.69
C VAL A 364 15.57 9.22 -3.66
N TYR A 365 15.68 10.07 -4.66
CA TYR A 365 14.67 10.24 -5.71
C TYR A 365 15.10 9.45 -6.94
N TYR A 366 14.13 8.88 -7.66
CA TYR A 366 14.39 8.04 -8.84
C TYR A 366 13.72 8.62 -10.09
N LYS A 367 14.37 8.39 -11.24
CA LYS A 367 13.79 8.62 -12.57
C LYS A 367 13.74 7.29 -13.30
N PHE A 368 12.62 7.03 -13.96
CA PHE A 368 12.42 5.83 -14.76
C PHE A 368 12.42 6.21 -16.22
N ALA A 369 13.19 5.52 -17.05
CA ALA A 369 13.23 5.79 -18.47
C ALA A 369 13.08 4.52 -19.30
N MET A 370 12.49 4.67 -20.48
CA MET A 370 12.35 3.61 -21.48
C MET A 370 12.71 4.15 -22.86
N GLU A 371 13.48 3.41 -23.62
CA GLU A 371 13.86 3.69 -25.00
C GLU A 371 13.30 2.59 -25.91
N ASN A 372 12.59 3.00 -26.96
CA ASN A 372 12.12 2.07 -27.97
C ASN A 372 13.24 1.73 -28.96
N LYS A 373 13.85 0.55 -28.76
CA LYS A 373 14.89 0.00 -29.64
C LYS A 373 14.33 -1.02 -30.64
N MET A 374 13.01 -1.17 -30.70
CA MET A 374 12.35 -2.05 -31.65
C MET A 374 12.16 -1.33 -32.99
N ASN A 375 11.83 -2.12 -34.01
CA ASN A 375 11.42 -1.65 -35.33
C ASN A 375 9.90 -1.40 -35.42
N GLU A 376 9.22 -1.25 -34.29
CA GLU A 376 7.78 -1.06 -34.18
C GLU A 376 7.45 -0.06 -33.08
N ASN A 377 6.28 0.57 -33.17
CA ASN A 377 5.78 1.46 -32.14
C ASN A 377 5.32 0.68 -30.91
N LEU A 378 5.52 1.29 -29.74
CA LEU A 378 5.09 0.76 -28.44
C LEU A 378 3.85 1.50 -27.95
N THR A 379 2.97 0.79 -27.25
CA THR A 379 1.75 1.32 -26.61
C THR A 379 1.69 0.91 -25.14
N ASN A 380 0.81 1.53 -24.36
CA ASN A 380 0.53 1.15 -22.95
C ASN A 380 1.80 1.01 -22.09
N ILE A 381 2.63 2.06 -22.06
CA ILE A 381 3.90 2.04 -21.33
C ILE A 381 3.62 2.08 -19.83
N GLU A 382 4.25 1.17 -19.10
CA GLU A 382 4.11 1.03 -17.65
C GLU A 382 5.48 0.80 -17.00
N PHE A 383 5.67 1.39 -15.83
CA PHE A 383 6.82 1.15 -14.95
C PHE A 383 6.34 0.62 -13.60
N VAL A 384 6.99 -0.43 -13.09
CA VAL A 384 6.72 -1.03 -11.79
C VAL A 384 8.02 -1.06 -10.97
N ASP A 385 7.93 -0.64 -9.71
CA ASP A 385 9.05 -0.58 -8.77
C ASP A 385 8.62 -1.16 -7.41
N ASP A 386 9.25 -2.26 -7.01
CA ASP A 386 8.92 -2.99 -5.79
C ASP A 386 9.43 -2.30 -4.52
N LEU A 387 10.58 -1.61 -4.58
CA LEU A 387 11.13 -0.93 -3.40
C LEU A 387 10.23 0.25 -3.01
N LEU A 388 9.76 0.99 -4.01
CA LEU A 388 8.86 2.12 -3.83
C LEU A 388 7.40 1.68 -3.70
N ASN A 389 7.09 0.41 -4.00
CA ASN A 389 5.74 -0.12 -4.10
C ASN A 389 4.87 0.70 -5.07
N ILE A 390 5.41 1.09 -6.23
CA ILE A 390 4.76 2.00 -7.17
C ILE A 390 4.60 1.36 -8.54
N LYS A 391 3.49 1.73 -9.20
CA LYS A 391 3.23 1.52 -10.61
C LYS A 391 2.88 2.84 -11.29
N VAL A 392 3.46 3.12 -12.46
CA VAL A 392 3.18 4.35 -13.23
C VAL A 392 2.81 3.99 -14.65
N ASN A 393 1.68 4.50 -15.14
CA ASN A 393 1.24 4.37 -16.53
C ASN A 393 0.38 5.59 -16.94
N GLN A 394 -0.18 5.58 -18.15
CA GLN A 394 -1.00 6.68 -18.67
C GLN A 394 -2.21 7.06 -17.80
N ASN A 395 -2.72 6.13 -16.98
CA ASN A 395 -3.92 6.34 -16.17
C ASN A 395 -3.63 6.95 -14.80
N GLY A 396 -2.37 6.90 -14.34
CA GLY A 396 -2.01 7.39 -13.01
C GLY A 396 -0.69 6.86 -12.47
N VAL A 397 -0.34 7.39 -11.30
CA VAL A 397 0.62 6.79 -10.38
C VAL A 397 -0.18 6.02 -9.33
N PHE A 398 0.20 4.78 -9.08
CA PHE A 398 -0.48 3.88 -8.16
C PHE A 398 0.51 3.36 -7.12
N LYS A 399 0.07 3.22 -5.88
CA LYS A 399 0.85 2.64 -4.79
C LYS A 399 0.24 1.31 -4.35
N LYS A 400 1.08 0.32 -4.10
CA LYS A 400 0.66 -1.00 -3.66
C LYS A 400 0.21 -0.94 -2.19
N ALA A 401 -1.00 -1.38 -1.92
CA ALA A 401 -1.55 -1.50 -0.58
C ALA A 401 -1.13 -2.84 0.07
N SER A 402 -1.42 -3.00 1.36
CA SER A 402 -1.04 -4.20 2.14
C SER A 402 -1.71 -5.49 1.63
N ASP A 403 -2.85 -5.38 0.96
CA ASP A 403 -3.57 -6.50 0.34
C ASP A 403 -3.06 -6.82 -1.09
N SER A 404 -1.95 -6.21 -1.51
CA SER A 404 -1.38 -6.29 -2.86
C SER A 404 -2.18 -5.62 -3.97
N SER A 405 -3.29 -4.92 -3.66
CA SER A 405 -3.99 -4.08 -4.63
C SER A 405 -3.20 -2.79 -4.93
N TYR A 406 -3.54 -2.11 -6.02
CA TYR A 406 -2.92 -0.83 -6.41
C TYR A 406 -3.94 0.29 -6.30
N GLU A 407 -3.67 1.27 -5.44
CA GLU A 407 -4.50 2.45 -5.26
C GLU A 407 -3.88 3.67 -5.93
N LYS A 408 -4.69 4.48 -6.61
CA LYS A 408 -4.22 5.70 -7.28
C LYS A 408 -3.83 6.74 -6.25
N VAL A 409 -2.60 7.26 -6.35
CA VAL A 409 -2.08 8.32 -5.47
C VAL A 409 -2.06 9.67 -6.18
N ASN A 410 -1.93 10.74 -5.41
CA ASN A 410 -1.81 12.09 -5.97
C ASN A 410 -0.56 12.19 -6.85
N SER A 411 -0.74 12.50 -8.13
CA SER A 411 0.32 12.61 -9.12
C SER A 411 0.50 14.05 -9.63
N SER A 412 0.20 15.08 -8.84
CA SER A 412 0.30 16.49 -9.27
C SER A 412 1.72 16.95 -9.62
N LEU A 413 2.74 16.22 -9.16
CA LEU A 413 4.15 16.52 -9.39
C LEU A 413 4.79 15.59 -10.44
N VAL A 414 3.99 14.76 -11.11
CA VAL A 414 4.51 13.89 -12.17
C VAL A 414 4.80 14.71 -13.42
N GLN A 415 5.97 14.47 -13.99
CA GLN A 415 6.41 15.03 -15.25
C GLN A 415 6.93 13.90 -16.12
N VAL A 416 6.50 13.89 -17.37
CA VAL A 416 6.98 12.93 -18.36
C VAL A 416 7.71 13.71 -19.44
N LYS A 417 8.96 13.32 -19.68
CA LYS A 417 9.82 13.88 -20.70
C LYS A 417 9.99 12.86 -21.81
N LYS A 418 9.66 13.24 -23.03
CA LYS A 418 9.79 12.42 -24.22
C LYS A 418 10.83 13.04 -25.15
N THR A 419 11.81 12.25 -25.55
CA THR A 419 12.80 12.62 -26.57
C THR A 419 12.42 11.94 -27.88
N THR A 420 12.15 12.74 -28.91
CA THR A 420 11.77 12.23 -30.24
C THR A 420 12.99 11.64 -30.96
N ALA A 421 12.76 10.92 -32.06
CA ALA A 421 13.83 10.37 -32.89
C ALA A 421 14.80 11.45 -33.46
N ASN A 422 14.37 12.71 -33.51
CA ASN A 422 15.18 13.86 -33.95
C ASN A 422 15.84 14.60 -32.78
N ASN A 423 15.87 14.01 -31.58
CA ASN A 423 16.37 14.61 -30.33
C ASN A 423 15.61 15.86 -29.85
N GLU A 424 14.35 16.03 -30.25
CA GLU A 424 13.51 17.09 -29.69
C GLU A 424 12.92 16.64 -28.35
N GLU A 425 12.84 17.54 -27.38
CA GLU A 425 12.30 17.26 -26.05
C GLU A 425 10.87 17.79 -25.91
N ILE A 426 9.94 16.90 -25.59
CA ILE A 426 8.55 17.19 -25.29
C ILE A 426 8.33 16.92 -23.80
N ILE A 427 7.79 17.91 -23.09
CA ILE A 427 7.47 17.80 -21.67
C ILE A 427 5.96 17.82 -21.51
N GLY A 428 5.40 16.81 -20.85
CA GLY A 428 3.97 16.67 -20.63
C GLY A 428 3.65 15.84 -19.39
N GLY A 429 2.40 15.39 -19.30
CA GLY A 429 1.91 14.52 -18.24
C GLY A 429 1.93 13.04 -18.63
N LEU A 430 1.19 12.24 -17.88
CA LEU A 430 1.11 10.79 -18.04
C LEU A 430 0.56 10.35 -19.41
N GLU A 431 -0.16 11.22 -20.13
CA GLU A 431 -0.67 10.93 -21.48
C GLU A 431 0.42 10.58 -22.49
N LEU A 432 1.66 11.02 -22.27
CA LEU A 432 2.82 10.66 -23.10
C LEU A 432 3.21 9.17 -22.98
N LEU A 433 2.76 8.48 -21.93
CA LEU A 433 2.94 7.03 -21.74
C LEU A 433 1.97 6.17 -22.57
N SER A 434 1.10 6.80 -23.36
CA SER A 434 0.20 6.07 -24.27
C SER A 434 0.93 5.42 -25.44
N ASN A 435 2.02 6.03 -25.94
CA ASN A 435 2.73 5.59 -27.13
C ASN A 435 4.19 6.10 -27.20
N LEU A 436 5.11 5.22 -27.60
CA LEU A 436 6.52 5.52 -27.88
C LEU A 436 6.90 5.01 -29.28
N GLN A 437 7.17 5.94 -30.19
CA GLN A 437 7.57 5.64 -31.56
C GLN A 437 8.98 5.06 -31.62
N ILE A 438 9.33 4.51 -32.78
CA ILE A 438 10.66 3.95 -33.07
C ILE A 438 11.76 4.97 -32.74
N LYS A 439 12.79 4.55 -31.99
CA LYS A 439 13.94 5.36 -31.53
C LYS A 439 13.60 6.51 -30.57
N GLU A 440 12.37 6.62 -30.09
CA GLU A 440 12.03 7.58 -29.05
C GLU A 440 12.42 7.07 -27.66
N LYS A 441 12.64 8.01 -26.75
CA LYS A 441 12.86 7.74 -25.32
C LYS A 441 11.84 8.50 -24.49
N ILE A 442 11.41 7.89 -23.39
CA ILE A 442 10.56 8.52 -22.38
C ILE A 442 11.22 8.42 -21.01
N GLU A 443 11.04 9.44 -20.18
CA GLU A 443 11.52 9.51 -18.81
C GLU A 443 10.39 10.06 -17.92
N VAL A 444 10.16 9.40 -16.79
CA VAL A 444 9.16 9.76 -15.79
C VAL A 444 9.88 10.23 -14.54
N VAL A 445 9.46 11.40 -14.04
CA VAL A 445 9.91 11.99 -12.79
C VAL A 445 8.68 12.33 -11.95
N ASP A 446 8.67 11.95 -10.68
CA ASP A 446 7.65 12.39 -9.73
C ASP A 446 8.29 12.56 -8.36
N LYS A 447 8.49 13.83 -7.96
CA LYS A 447 9.15 14.17 -6.69
C LYS A 447 8.34 13.76 -5.46
N GLY A 448 7.02 13.58 -5.61
CA GLY A 448 6.14 13.18 -4.51
C GLY A 448 6.15 11.68 -4.27
N ASN A 449 6.16 10.89 -5.35
CA ASN A 449 5.97 9.44 -5.27
C ASN A 449 7.23 8.63 -5.57
N LEU A 450 8.10 9.04 -6.51
CA LEU A 450 9.32 8.30 -6.86
C LEU A 450 10.49 8.61 -5.91
N LYS A 451 10.26 8.41 -4.61
CA LYS A 451 11.18 8.74 -3.52
C LYS A 451 11.24 7.62 -2.48
N TYR A 452 12.45 7.30 -2.02
CA TYR A 452 12.70 6.39 -0.90
C TYR A 452 13.50 7.10 0.19
N THR A 453 13.07 7.02 1.45
CA THR A 453 13.84 7.50 2.59
C THR A 453 14.68 6.34 3.13
N VAL A 454 16.00 6.52 3.18
CA VAL A 454 16.96 5.51 3.65
C VAL A 454 16.68 5.18 5.12
N ILE A 455 16.62 3.89 5.45
CA ILE A 455 16.38 3.40 6.82
C ILE A 455 17.58 2.61 7.35
N ASP A 456 17.61 2.38 8.68
CA ASP A 456 18.68 1.63 9.35
C ASP A 456 18.93 0.24 8.75
N LYS A 457 17.87 -0.44 8.28
CA LYS A 457 18.01 -1.75 7.61
C LYS A 457 18.87 -1.68 6.34
N ASP A 458 18.90 -0.54 5.65
CA ASP A 458 19.74 -0.34 4.47
C ASP A 458 21.18 -0.01 4.87
N VAL A 459 21.37 0.67 6.01
CA VAL A 459 22.68 0.90 6.62
C VAL A 459 23.34 -0.44 6.97
N ASP A 460 22.60 -1.36 7.59
CA ASP A 460 23.08 -2.70 7.95
C ASP A 460 23.50 -3.51 6.71
N ARG A 461 22.82 -3.29 5.57
CA ARG A 461 23.16 -3.91 4.28
C ARG A 461 24.35 -3.23 3.60
N GLY A 462 24.63 -1.96 3.93
CA GLY A 462 25.65 -1.12 3.31
C GLY A 462 25.37 -0.69 1.86
N ILE A 463 24.28 -1.18 1.26
CA ILE A 463 23.88 -0.88 -0.12
C ILE A 463 22.36 -0.86 -0.24
N LEU A 464 21.84 0.13 -0.95
CA LEU A 464 20.44 0.26 -1.32
C LEU A 464 20.33 0.03 -2.83
N THR A 465 19.76 -1.10 -3.24
CA THR A 465 19.49 -1.43 -4.63
C THR A 465 18.00 -1.29 -4.92
N ASN A 466 17.66 -0.48 -5.92
CA ASN A 466 16.30 -0.32 -6.39
C ASN A 466 16.19 -0.82 -7.85
N LYS A 467 15.18 -1.67 -8.12
CA LYS A 467 14.88 -2.23 -9.45
C LYS A 467 13.59 -1.62 -10.00
N VAL A 468 13.57 -1.28 -11.29
CA VAL A 468 12.36 -0.92 -12.03
C VAL A 468 12.18 -1.89 -13.18
N VAL A 469 10.95 -2.34 -13.38
CA VAL A 469 10.51 -3.13 -14.53
C VAL A 469 9.70 -2.21 -15.43
N GLY A 470 10.13 -2.04 -16.67
CA GLY A 470 9.37 -1.33 -17.69
C GLY A 470 8.69 -2.33 -18.62
N THR A 471 7.41 -2.13 -18.88
CA THR A 471 6.61 -2.92 -19.81
C THR A 471 5.95 -2.03 -20.86
N ALA A 472 5.82 -2.52 -22.08
CA ALA A 472 5.06 -1.86 -23.12
C ALA A 472 4.47 -2.88 -24.09
N ASN A 473 3.35 -2.54 -24.69
CA ASN A 473 2.69 -3.36 -25.68
C ASN A 473 3.25 -3.11 -27.09
N TYR A 474 3.18 -4.11 -27.95
CA TYR A 474 3.55 -4.05 -29.37
C TYR A 474 2.75 -5.05 -30.20
N LEU A 475 2.94 -5.05 -31.52
CA LEU A 475 2.17 -5.86 -32.46
C LEU A 475 0.65 -5.66 -32.31
N GLY A 476 0.19 -4.41 -32.26
CA GLY A 476 -1.24 -4.08 -32.12
C GLY A 476 -1.83 -4.53 -30.78
N ASP A 477 -1.09 -4.31 -29.68
CA ASP A 477 -1.45 -4.70 -28.31
C ASP A 477 -1.54 -6.21 -28.03
N GLN A 478 -1.15 -7.07 -28.97
CA GLN A 478 -1.17 -8.53 -28.81
C GLN A 478 -0.01 -9.05 -27.94
N LEU A 479 1.10 -8.29 -27.88
CA LEU A 479 2.32 -8.73 -27.21
C LEU A 479 2.84 -7.68 -26.24
N ILE A 480 3.45 -8.14 -25.14
CA ILE A 480 4.11 -7.30 -24.14
C ILE A 480 5.63 -7.47 -24.25
N ALA A 481 6.36 -6.36 -24.35
CA ALA A 481 7.80 -6.24 -24.20
C ALA A 481 8.13 -5.85 -22.75
N ILE A 482 9.14 -6.47 -22.16
CA ILE A 482 9.52 -6.31 -20.75
C ILE A 482 11.03 -6.18 -20.66
N SER A 483 11.50 -5.22 -19.87
CA SER A 483 12.91 -5.06 -19.53
C SER A 483 13.04 -4.46 -18.14
N GLU A 484 14.20 -4.60 -17.54
CA GLU A 484 14.45 -4.14 -16.18
C GLU A 484 15.77 -3.38 -16.08
N ALA A 485 15.81 -2.44 -15.14
CA ALA A 485 17.02 -1.75 -14.75
C ALA A 485 17.11 -1.67 -13.24
N ASN A 486 18.33 -1.68 -12.72
CA ASN A 486 18.59 -1.45 -11.32
C ASN A 486 19.52 -0.24 -11.14
N PHE A 487 19.40 0.39 -9.98
CA PHE A 487 20.27 1.45 -9.53
C PHE A 487 20.61 1.21 -8.06
N SER A 488 21.89 1.25 -7.73
CA SER A 488 22.38 1.01 -6.38
C SER A 488 23.21 2.18 -5.87
N VAL A 489 23.07 2.49 -4.58
CA VAL A 489 23.92 3.45 -3.87
C VAL A 489 24.50 2.80 -2.62
N LYS A 490 25.71 3.21 -2.24
CA LYS A 490 26.29 2.81 -0.95
C LYS A 490 25.54 3.53 0.16
N VAL A 491 25.31 2.84 1.26
CA VAL A 491 24.63 3.39 2.43
C VAL A 491 25.56 3.38 3.61
N LYS A 492 25.56 4.45 4.39
CA LYS A 492 26.29 4.56 5.66
C LYS A 492 25.40 5.16 6.73
N ASP A 493 25.76 4.92 7.98
CA ASP A 493 25.14 5.66 9.09
C ASP A 493 25.64 7.12 9.09
N ILE A 494 24.91 7.97 9.80
CA ILE A 494 25.32 9.33 10.13
C ILE A 494 26.46 9.25 11.15
N ASP A 495 27.58 9.93 10.90
CA ASP A 495 28.68 10.02 11.85
C ASP A 495 28.22 10.76 13.12
N ILE A 496 28.45 10.18 14.31
CA ILE A 496 27.97 10.76 15.58
C ILE A 496 28.46 12.19 15.83
N LYS A 497 29.65 12.54 15.32
CA LYS A 497 30.25 13.90 15.42
C LYS A 497 29.47 14.95 14.62
N ASP A 498 28.70 14.54 13.62
CA ASP A 498 27.91 15.42 12.74
C ASP A 498 26.51 15.68 13.34
N ILE A 499 26.16 14.97 14.40
CA ILE A 499 24.88 15.08 15.11
C ILE A 499 24.98 16.15 16.20
N SER A 500 24.16 17.18 16.09
CA SER A 500 24.06 18.28 17.08
C SER A 500 22.59 18.59 17.33
N ILE A 501 22.03 18.04 18.40
CA ILE A 501 20.66 18.31 18.83
C ILE A 501 20.71 19.14 20.12
N SER A 502 19.90 20.20 20.19
CA SER A 502 19.66 20.92 21.45
C SER A 502 18.27 20.59 21.96
N MET A 503 18.15 20.38 23.27
CA MET A 503 16.89 20.12 23.94
C MET A 503 16.77 21.03 25.17
N THR A 504 15.63 21.70 25.29
CA THR A 504 15.26 22.46 26.48
C THR A 504 14.00 21.87 27.07
N LYS A 505 14.01 21.61 28.37
CA LYS A 505 12.84 21.15 29.10
C LYS A 505 12.23 22.30 29.89
N ASN A 506 10.91 22.45 29.79
CA ASN A 506 10.16 23.54 30.39
C ASN A 506 8.92 23.02 31.14
N VAL A 507 8.44 23.80 32.10
CA VAL A 507 7.05 23.69 32.58
C VAL A 507 6.18 24.48 31.61
N GLU A 508 5.13 23.89 31.08
CA GLU A 508 4.21 24.52 30.11
C GLU A 508 3.02 25.15 30.80
N GLU A 509 2.46 24.45 31.78
CA GLU A 509 1.26 24.85 32.49
C GLU A 509 1.25 24.27 33.90
N ILE A 510 0.77 25.05 34.87
CA ILE A 510 0.41 24.59 36.20
C ILE A 510 -1.04 24.95 36.47
N ILE A 511 -1.84 23.95 36.83
CA ILE A 511 -3.25 24.09 37.19
C ILE A 511 -3.40 23.80 38.68
N ARG A 512 -4.04 24.72 39.41
CA ARG A 512 -4.42 24.57 40.81
C ARG A 512 -5.93 24.64 40.93
N ASP A 513 -6.54 23.60 41.48
CA ASP A 513 -7.99 23.51 41.73
C ASP A 513 -8.81 23.88 40.48
N GLY A 514 -8.40 23.36 39.32
CA GLY A 514 -9.05 23.59 38.02
C GLY A 514 -8.76 24.94 37.37
N LYS A 515 -7.91 25.79 37.95
CA LYS A 515 -7.52 27.10 37.40
C LYS A 515 -6.03 27.12 37.03
N THR A 516 -5.70 27.59 35.83
CA THR A 516 -4.31 27.83 35.42
C THR A 516 -3.69 28.94 36.27
N ILE A 517 -2.65 28.61 37.02
CA ILE A 517 -1.88 29.57 37.85
C ILE A 517 -0.53 29.94 37.23
N TYR A 518 -0.06 29.13 36.28
CA TYR A 518 1.13 29.40 35.48
C TYR A 518 0.91 28.87 34.08
N LYS A 519 1.33 29.65 33.09
CA LYS A 519 1.42 29.23 31.70
C LYS A 519 2.68 29.83 31.11
N ASN A 520 3.50 28.99 30.48
CA ASN A 520 4.75 29.43 29.90
C ASN A 520 4.49 30.34 28.70
N ASN A 521 4.59 31.65 28.93
CA ASN A 521 4.53 32.70 27.93
C ASN A 521 5.86 33.50 27.91
N GLY A 522 6.98 32.88 28.27
CA GLY A 522 8.28 33.56 28.44
C GLY A 522 8.49 34.20 29.82
N GLN A 523 7.74 33.79 30.85
CA GLN A 523 8.03 34.16 32.24
C GLN A 523 9.15 33.29 32.80
N GLU A 524 10.17 33.91 33.41
CA GLU A 524 11.35 33.20 33.92
C GLU A 524 11.12 32.45 35.23
N GLU A 525 10.18 32.89 36.08
CA GLU A 525 10.01 32.32 37.42
C GLU A 525 8.81 31.34 37.47
N ILE A 526 9.10 30.06 37.67
CA ILE A 526 8.10 29.01 37.90
C ILE A 526 7.61 29.16 39.36
N PRO A 527 6.30 29.35 39.60
CA PRO A 527 5.79 29.50 40.95
C PRO A 527 5.88 28.19 41.73
N LYS A 528 5.98 28.31 43.06
CA LYS A 528 5.93 27.15 43.95
C LYS A 528 4.60 26.41 43.83
N VAL A 529 4.66 25.09 43.75
CA VAL A 529 3.50 24.22 43.58
C VAL A 529 3.03 23.64 44.91
N ASN A 530 1.74 23.33 45.00
CA ASN A 530 1.17 22.60 46.12
C ASN A 530 0.90 21.15 45.69
N PRO A 531 0.82 20.19 46.61
CA PRO A 531 0.27 18.87 46.32
C PRO A 531 -1.09 18.97 45.61
N ASN A 532 -1.33 18.10 44.64
CA ASN A 532 -2.44 18.11 43.66
C ASN A 532 -2.46 19.22 42.61
N ASP A 533 -1.49 20.13 42.58
CA ASP A 533 -1.35 20.94 41.38
C ASP A 533 -1.04 19.99 40.20
N GLU A 534 -1.64 20.24 39.04
CA GLU A 534 -1.34 19.50 37.81
C GLU A 534 -0.28 20.26 37.02
N ILE A 535 0.83 19.61 36.71
CA ILE A 535 1.93 20.16 35.93
C ILE A 535 1.94 19.50 34.56
N THR A 536 2.02 20.32 33.52
CA THR A 536 2.32 19.90 32.15
C THR A 536 3.76 20.26 31.83
N TYR A 537 4.55 19.30 31.37
CA TYR A 537 5.93 19.55 30.93
C TYR A 537 6.01 19.62 29.40
N GLY A 538 7.03 20.30 28.91
CA GLY A 538 7.32 20.45 27.49
C GLY A 538 8.80 20.23 27.19
N PHE A 539 9.07 19.70 26.00
CA PHE A 539 10.39 19.67 25.41
C PHE A 539 10.40 20.47 24.13
N ASP A 540 11.33 21.39 24.01
CA ASP A 540 11.68 22.05 22.76
C ASP A 540 12.97 21.41 22.24
N ILE A 541 12.88 20.67 21.14
CA ILE A 541 14.00 19.94 20.55
C ILE A 541 14.31 20.55 19.18
N VAL A 542 15.56 20.93 18.96
CA VAL A 542 16.02 21.56 17.71
C VAL A 542 17.16 20.76 17.11
N ASN A 543 17.00 20.40 15.83
CA ASN A 543 18.05 19.73 15.07
C ASN A 543 18.98 20.74 14.40
N ASN A 544 20.19 20.87 14.93
CA ASN A 544 21.27 21.71 14.39
C ASN A 544 22.36 20.88 13.70
N SER A 545 22.11 19.60 13.41
CA SER A 545 23.09 18.66 12.87
C SER A 545 23.53 19.03 11.46
N LYS A 546 24.84 18.88 11.19
CA LYS A 546 25.45 19.22 9.91
C LYS A 546 26.56 18.26 9.54
N ASN A 547 26.64 17.92 8.25
CA ASN A 547 27.81 17.29 7.65
C ASN A 547 28.53 18.33 6.78
N GLY A 548 29.65 18.86 7.29
CA GLY A 548 30.25 20.09 6.75
C GLY A 548 29.27 21.27 6.90
N ASP A 549 28.98 21.96 5.80
CA ASP A 549 28.03 23.08 5.78
C ASP A 549 26.56 22.65 5.55
N LYS A 550 26.33 21.37 5.22
CA LYS A 550 25.00 20.85 4.87
C LYS A 550 24.24 20.41 6.12
N ALA A 551 23.05 20.96 6.33
CA ALA A 551 22.14 20.50 7.37
C ALA A 551 21.58 19.11 7.05
N ILE A 552 21.52 18.22 8.05
CA ILE A 552 21.11 16.82 7.89
C ILE A 552 19.94 16.45 8.80
N ALA A 553 19.10 15.50 8.36
CA ALA A 553 18.07 14.91 9.19
C ALA A 553 18.69 13.91 10.17
N VAL A 554 18.04 13.68 11.31
CA VAL A 554 18.48 12.67 12.30
C VAL A 554 17.30 11.76 12.63
N ASP A 555 17.49 10.47 12.42
CA ASP A 555 16.53 9.40 12.68
C ASP A 555 16.87 8.57 13.93
N ASN A 556 15.95 7.67 14.28
CA ASN A 556 16.05 6.73 15.40
C ASN A 556 16.35 7.43 16.72
N LEU A 557 15.70 8.57 16.92
CA LEU A 557 15.71 9.32 18.17
C LEU A 557 14.74 8.67 19.16
N ASP A 558 15.20 8.53 20.40
CA ASP A 558 14.43 8.05 21.56
C ASP A 558 14.43 9.11 22.65
N LEU A 559 13.23 9.50 23.10
CA LEU A 559 13.03 10.52 24.13
C LEU A 559 12.49 9.90 25.42
N GLN A 560 13.34 9.89 26.45
CA GLN A 560 13.00 9.39 27.78
C GLN A 560 12.76 10.54 28.74
N ASP A 561 11.81 10.37 29.66
CA ASP A 561 11.47 11.33 30.71
C ASP A 561 11.61 10.68 32.09
N ILE A 562 12.44 11.27 32.94
CA ILE A 562 12.83 10.74 34.25
C ILE A 562 12.42 11.73 35.33
N LEU A 563 11.57 11.28 36.25
CA LEU A 563 11.05 12.11 37.34
C LEU A 563 11.67 11.71 38.68
N THR A 564 12.18 12.70 39.43
CA THR A 564 12.81 12.52 40.75
C THR A 564 12.15 13.44 41.79
N PRO A 565 11.71 12.91 42.95
CA PRO A 565 11.69 11.50 43.34
C PRO A 565 10.69 10.67 42.50
N ASN A 566 11.01 9.40 42.28
CA ASN A 566 10.19 8.50 41.45
C ASN A 566 8.79 8.35 42.06
N CYS A 567 7.78 9.01 41.47
CA CYS A 567 6.39 8.88 41.87
C CYS A 567 5.65 7.93 40.93
N GLN A 568 4.70 7.14 41.45
CA GLN A 568 3.88 6.26 40.63
C GLN A 568 3.06 7.10 39.64
N MET A 569 3.35 6.95 38.35
CA MET A 569 2.61 7.59 37.27
C MET A 569 2.08 6.53 36.31
N GLU A 570 0.88 6.76 35.78
CA GLU A 570 0.46 6.14 34.52
C GLU A 570 1.41 6.64 33.42
N ARG A 571 1.83 5.77 32.51
CA ARG A 571 2.83 6.06 31.45
C ARG A 571 2.60 7.45 30.83
N TRP A 572 3.67 8.20 30.63
CA TRP A 572 3.63 9.49 29.96
C TRP A 572 2.92 9.40 28.60
N ASN A 573 2.06 10.38 28.32
CA ASN A 573 1.50 10.55 26.99
C ASN A 573 2.25 11.69 26.28
N TYR A 574 2.96 11.33 25.21
CA TYR A 574 3.81 12.24 24.44
C TYR A 574 3.01 12.83 23.28
N ASP A 575 2.76 14.12 23.33
CA ASP A 575 2.01 14.86 22.31
C ASP A 575 2.97 15.71 21.47
N PHE A 576 3.27 15.26 20.26
CA PHE A 576 4.14 15.95 19.30
C PHE A 576 3.35 17.03 18.57
N GLN A 577 3.48 18.28 19.02
CA GLN A 577 2.72 19.41 18.48
C GLN A 577 3.00 19.64 16.99
N GLY A 578 1.95 19.78 16.19
CA GLY A 578 2.05 20.07 14.75
C GLY A 578 2.48 18.88 13.88
N LYS A 579 2.68 17.69 14.47
CA LYS A 579 2.82 16.43 13.73
C LYS A 579 1.62 15.55 14.09
N GLY A 580 1.07 14.82 13.11
CA GLY A 580 -0.17 14.06 13.28
C GLY A 580 -0.14 13.05 14.44
N GLU A 581 -1.30 12.53 14.83
CA GLU A 581 -1.42 11.51 15.89
C GLU A 581 -0.54 10.27 15.57
N ASN A 582 0.11 9.69 16.59
CA ASN A 582 0.90 8.43 16.56
C ASN A 582 2.41 8.49 16.21
N ILE A 583 3.14 9.57 16.56
CA ILE A 583 4.61 9.48 16.56
C ILE A 583 5.08 8.61 17.74
N ASN A 584 5.88 7.59 17.45
CA ASN A 584 6.54 6.78 18.47
C ASN A 584 7.72 7.54 19.09
N HIS A 585 7.65 7.85 20.39
CA HIS A 585 8.73 8.54 21.10
C HIS A 585 10.03 7.70 21.18
N GLU A 586 9.94 6.38 21.01
CA GLU A 586 11.09 5.45 21.01
C GLU A 586 11.84 5.43 19.68
N SER A 587 11.26 5.98 18.61
CA SER A 587 11.88 5.98 17.29
C SER A 587 11.23 7.01 16.38
N PHE A 588 11.76 8.24 16.38
CA PHE A 588 11.29 9.32 15.51
C PHE A 588 12.44 10.01 14.75
N THR A 589 12.08 10.87 13.79
CA THR A 589 13.02 11.62 12.93
C THR A 589 12.74 13.12 13.00
N ILE A 590 13.81 13.92 13.12
CA ILE A 590 13.75 15.38 13.00
C ILE A 590 14.46 15.79 11.70
N LYS A 591 13.77 16.58 10.87
CA LYS A 591 14.27 17.09 9.59
C LYS A 591 15.42 18.10 9.78
N PRO A 592 16.18 18.44 8.72
CA PRO A 592 17.23 19.44 8.82
C PRO A 592 16.68 20.79 9.31
N ASN A 593 17.31 21.38 10.33
CA ASN A 593 16.92 22.66 10.93
C ASN A 593 15.48 22.71 11.51
N GLU A 594 14.83 21.55 11.69
CA GLU A 594 13.49 21.49 12.26
C GLU A 594 13.55 21.63 13.78
N SER A 595 12.55 22.34 14.32
CA SER A 595 12.26 22.41 15.75
C SER A 595 10.94 21.71 16.03
N ILE A 596 10.92 20.80 17.00
CA ILE A 596 9.71 20.11 17.43
C ILE A 596 9.43 20.43 18.90
N LYS A 597 8.14 20.49 19.24
CA LYS A 597 7.67 20.65 20.61
C LYS A 597 6.91 19.40 21.04
N VAL A 598 7.32 18.80 22.15
CA VAL A 598 6.69 17.60 22.72
C VAL A 598 6.09 17.94 24.07
N ILE A 599 4.79 17.71 24.22
CA ILE A 599 4.05 18.00 25.46
C ILE A 599 3.80 16.69 26.22
N LEU A 600 4.15 16.69 27.50
CA LEU A 600 3.91 15.61 28.44
C LEU A 600 2.80 16.03 29.39
N LYS A 601 1.64 15.38 29.29
CA LYS A 601 0.46 15.80 30.03
C LYS A 601 0.37 15.19 31.43
N ARG A 602 0.06 16.05 32.39
CA ARG A 602 -0.52 15.78 33.72
C ARG A 602 0.32 14.94 34.68
N LEU A 603 1.39 15.53 35.19
CA LEU A 603 1.89 15.15 36.52
C LEU A 603 1.00 15.78 37.59
N VAL A 604 0.42 14.96 38.47
CA VAL A 604 -0.19 15.46 39.71
C VAL A 604 0.88 15.53 40.79
N VAL A 605 1.12 16.73 41.34
CA VAL A 605 2.17 16.95 42.35
C VAL A 605 1.91 16.07 43.59
N PRO A 606 2.84 15.17 43.96
CA PRO A 606 2.70 14.32 45.13
C PRO A 606 2.95 15.08 46.44
N GLU A 607 2.53 14.49 47.57
CA GLU A 607 2.96 14.95 48.88
C GLU A 607 4.42 14.57 49.15
N PRO A 608 5.26 15.50 49.63
CA PRO A 608 6.58 15.17 50.14
C PRO A 608 6.53 14.16 51.29
N ASN A 609 7.51 13.26 51.36
CA ASN A 609 7.66 12.34 52.50
C ASN A 609 8.00 13.14 53.77
N LYS A 610 7.34 12.83 54.89
CA LYS A 610 7.56 13.46 56.22
C LYS A 610 9.01 13.38 56.70
N ASP A 611 9.72 12.34 56.30
CA ASP A 611 11.12 12.09 56.69
C ASP A 611 12.12 12.72 55.71
N SER A 612 11.63 13.38 54.64
CA SER A 612 12.44 14.01 53.60
C SER A 612 12.42 15.53 53.70
N ASP A 613 13.59 16.16 53.52
CA ASP A 613 13.70 17.60 53.30
C ASP A 613 13.76 17.98 51.81
N ASN A 614 13.59 17.01 50.91
CA ASN A 614 13.51 17.26 49.47
C ASN A 614 12.11 17.74 49.07
N TYR A 615 12.02 19.03 48.74
CA TYR A 615 10.82 19.70 48.24
C TYR A 615 10.97 20.08 46.76
N ILE A 616 11.91 19.48 46.05
CA ILE A 616 12.15 19.74 44.63
C ILE A 616 11.71 18.50 43.85
N ILE A 617 10.83 18.72 42.87
CA ILE A 617 10.53 17.75 41.82
C ILE A 617 11.42 18.12 40.64
N THR A 618 12.38 17.24 40.34
CA THR A 618 13.20 17.35 39.14
C THR A 618 12.59 16.46 38.07
N ASN A 619 12.18 17.05 36.95
CA ASN A 619 11.90 16.28 35.76
C ASN A 619 13.05 16.47 34.77
N GLU A 620 13.64 15.38 34.30
CA GLU A 620 14.79 15.35 33.41
C GLU A 620 14.46 14.54 32.15
N GLY A 621 14.65 15.15 30.98
CA GLY A 621 14.58 14.44 29.71
C GLY A 621 15.96 14.05 29.21
N VAL A 622 16.03 12.87 28.60
CA VAL A 622 17.20 12.37 27.90
C VAL A 622 16.80 12.03 26.47
N LEU A 623 17.43 12.68 25.51
CA LEU A 623 17.29 12.36 24.10
C LEU A 623 18.50 11.53 23.67
N SER A 624 18.26 10.35 23.13
CA SER A 624 19.30 9.44 22.66
C SER A 624 19.08 9.00 21.22
N ARG A 625 20.13 8.49 20.59
CA ARG A 625 20.07 7.79 19.31
C ARG A 625 20.90 6.53 19.42
N LYS A 626 20.31 5.36 19.13
CA LYS A 626 21.00 4.06 19.23
C LYS A 626 21.75 3.88 20.58
N ASN A 627 21.09 4.27 21.68
CA ASN A 627 21.63 4.26 23.05
C ASN A 627 22.79 5.23 23.34
N ILE A 628 23.07 6.19 22.44
CA ILE A 628 24.02 7.27 22.67
C ILE A 628 23.25 8.52 23.05
N GLU A 629 23.53 9.08 24.22
CA GLU A 629 22.94 10.35 24.67
C GLU A 629 23.39 11.51 23.77
N LEU A 630 22.42 12.22 23.20
CA LEU A 630 22.64 13.39 22.35
C LEU A 630 22.37 14.70 23.08
N ALA A 631 21.35 14.72 23.94
CA ALA A 631 20.99 15.89 24.73
C ALA A 631 20.30 15.48 26.04
N ARG A 632 20.50 16.29 27.07
CA ARG A 632 19.85 16.16 28.38
C ARG A 632 19.41 17.53 28.86
N SER A 633 18.21 17.61 29.40
CA SER A 633 17.67 18.86 29.93
C SER A 633 16.74 18.57 31.09
N LYS A 634 16.79 19.40 32.12
CA LYS A 634 15.98 19.24 33.32
C LYS A 634 15.31 20.53 33.72
N VAL A 635 14.19 20.39 34.41
CA VAL A 635 13.49 21.49 35.06
C VAL A 635 13.12 21.09 36.48
N ASP A 636 13.40 21.99 37.41
CA ASP A 636 13.13 21.81 38.82
C ASP A 636 11.90 22.62 39.21
N VAL A 637 10.98 22.00 39.94
CA VAL A 637 9.78 22.65 40.49
C VAL A 637 9.80 22.52 42.01
N GLU A 638 9.78 23.65 42.71
CA GLU A 638 9.75 23.67 44.17
C GLU A 638 8.31 23.49 44.69
N ILE A 639 8.10 22.51 45.56
CA ILE A 639 6.88 22.32 46.33
C ILE A 639 6.88 23.34 47.48
N ALA A 640 5.83 24.14 47.57
CA ALA A 640 5.65 25.11 48.63
C ALA A 640 5.61 24.42 49.99
N ARG A 641 6.39 24.95 50.93
CA ARG A 641 6.32 24.51 52.32
C ARG A 641 5.05 25.04 52.99
N PRO A 642 4.31 24.20 53.70
CA PRO A 642 3.12 24.58 54.46
C PRO A 642 3.44 25.62 55.54
N SER A 643 2.47 26.46 55.83
CA SER A 643 2.55 27.44 56.92
C SER A 643 1.25 27.51 57.70
N LEU A 644 1.32 27.55 59.02
CA LEU A 644 0.11 27.65 59.84
C LEU A 644 -0.14 29.12 60.22
N ASN A 645 -1.31 29.65 59.88
CA ASN A 645 -1.75 30.98 60.30
C ASN A 645 -2.60 30.86 61.57
N ILE A 646 -2.15 31.49 62.65
CA ILE A 646 -2.84 31.53 63.94
C ILE A 646 -3.18 32.97 64.29
N MET A 647 -4.42 33.20 64.72
CA MET A 647 -4.85 34.47 65.31
C MET A 647 -5.40 34.25 66.70
N LYS A 648 -5.10 35.21 67.57
CA LYS A 648 -5.75 35.33 68.86
C LYS A 648 -6.90 36.34 68.76
N ALA A 649 -8.09 36.00 69.24
CA ALA A 649 -9.19 36.94 69.41
C ALA A 649 -9.60 37.02 70.89
N ILE A 650 -9.83 38.22 71.41
CA ILE A 650 -10.39 38.45 72.75
C ILE A 650 -11.83 38.93 72.60
N SER A 651 -12.75 38.27 73.31
CA SER A 651 -14.21 38.41 73.19
C SER A 651 -14.76 39.73 73.77
N ASN A 652 -13.99 40.43 74.62
CA ASN A 652 -14.45 41.60 75.37
C ASN A 652 -14.02 42.94 74.74
N LYS A 653 -14.97 43.88 74.60
CA LYS A 653 -14.73 45.23 74.06
C LYS A 653 -13.88 46.06 75.03
N GLY A 654 -12.73 46.55 74.52
CA GLY A 654 -11.95 47.62 75.12
C GLY A 654 -10.83 47.15 76.04
N LEU A 655 -9.75 46.57 75.47
CA LEU A 655 -8.50 46.37 76.18
C LEU A 655 -7.72 47.68 76.21
N THR A 656 -7.24 48.09 77.39
CA THR A 656 -6.24 49.16 77.51
C THR A 656 -4.87 48.67 77.03
N PRO A 657 -3.93 49.56 76.64
CA PRO A 657 -2.59 49.17 76.19
C PRO A 657 -1.80 48.31 77.20
N GLU A 658 -2.05 48.48 78.51
CA GLU A 658 -1.43 47.71 79.60
C GLU A 658 -2.02 46.30 79.77
N GLU A 659 -3.22 46.06 79.23
CA GLU A 659 -3.91 44.77 79.27
C GLU A 659 -3.58 43.88 78.06
N ASN A 660 -2.86 44.41 77.08
CA ASN A 660 -2.40 43.75 75.87
C ASN A 660 -1.17 42.85 76.13
N LYS A 661 -1.29 41.92 77.10
CA LYS A 661 -0.21 40.99 77.47
C LYS A 661 0.08 39.99 76.33
N SER A 662 1.35 39.69 76.10
CA SER A 662 1.78 38.66 75.15
C SER A 662 1.46 37.27 75.67
N PHE A 663 0.95 36.41 74.80
CA PHE A 663 0.76 34.98 75.01
C PHE A 663 1.90 34.24 74.35
N THR A 664 2.27 33.06 74.82
CA THR A 664 3.29 32.24 74.15
C THR A 664 2.61 31.08 73.44
N ILE A 665 2.58 31.10 72.11
CA ILE A 665 2.15 29.96 71.30
C ILE A 665 3.36 29.08 71.02
N LYS A 666 3.28 27.81 71.42
CA LYS A 666 4.30 26.78 71.17
C LYS A 666 3.75 25.76 70.18
N VAL A 667 4.42 25.59 69.06
CA VAL A 667 4.17 24.54 68.07
C VAL A 667 5.30 23.53 68.13
N VAL A 668 4.97 22.29 68.46
CA VAL A 668 5.93 21.19 68.59
C VAL A 668 5.54 20.08 67.64
N GLY A 669 6.38 19.80 66.66
CA GLY A 669 6.21 18.65 65.77
C GLY A 669 6.71 17.36 66.41
N ASP A 670 6.10 16.23 66.05
CA ASP A 670 6.57 14.89 66.43
C ASP A 670 7.94 14.55 65.78
N ASP A 671 8.39 15.36 64.83
CA ASP A 671 9.74 15.39 64.25
C ASP A 671 10.75 16.18 65.12
N ASN A 672 10.36 16.57 66.34
CA ASN A 672 11.09 17.45 67.27
C ASN A 672 11.25 18.90 66.82
N SER A 673 10.61 19.33 65.72
CA SER A 673 10.58 20.74 65.35
C SER A 673 9.85 21.56 66.41
N LYS A 674 10.37 22.76 66.73
CA LYS A 674 9.81 23.62 67.77
C LYS A 674 9.78 25.06 67.28
N VAL A 675 8.59 25.65 67.27
CA VAL A 675 8.39 27.07 67.00
C VAL A 675 7.70 27.69 68.21
N THR A 676 8.23 28.80 68.70
CA THR A 676 7.61 29.58 69.78
C THR A 676 7.36 30.99 69.30
N VAL A 677 6.14 31.49 69.50
CA VAL A 677 5.70 32.81 69.04
C VAL A 677 5.11 33.58 70.21
N GLU A 678 5.60 34.80 70.44
CA GLU A 678 4.93 35.74 71.33
C GLU A 678 3.79 36.45 70.59
N ALA A 679 2.57 36.13 71.00
CA ALA A 679 1.34 36.54 70.35
C ALA A 679 0.62 37.65 71.12
N ILE A 680 0.33 38.77 70.45
CA ILE A 680 -0.57 39.81 70.93
C ILE A 680 -1.98 39.63 70.32
N PRO A 681 -3.02 39.96 71.08
CA PRO A 681 -4.42 39.97 70.62
C PRO A 681 -4.65 40.62 69.25
N ASN A 682 -5.54 40.01 68.47
CA ASN A 682 -6.03 40.45 67.15
C ASN A 682 -4.95 40.59 66.06
N LYS A 683 -3.71 40.14 66.32
CA LYS A 683 -2.65 39.98 65.33
C LYS A 683 -2.59 38.53 64.84
N THR A 684 -2.17 38.36 63.59
CA THR A 684 -1.96 37.04 62.99
C THR A 684 -0.49 36.72 62.89
N TYR A 685 -0.20 35.47 63.19
CA TYR A 685 1.12 34.90 63.22
C TYR A 685 1.17 33.78 62.20
N ASN A 686 2.07 33.93 61.24
CA ASN A 686 2.40 32.88 60.30
C ASN A 686 3.54 32.05 60.90
N ILE A 687 3.34 30.73 60.94
CA ILE A 687 4.35 29.76 61.31
C ILE A 687 4.79 29.06 60.02
N PRO A 688 5.87 29.52 59.37
CA PRO A 688 6.30 29.00 58.07
C PRO A 688 7.07 27.69 58.20
N ASN A 689 7.37 27.08 57.04
CA ASN A 689 8.31 25.96 56.89
C ASN A 689 7.94 24.67 57.64
N LEU A 690 6.64 24.40 57.78
CA LEU A 690 6.17 23.13 58.33
C LEU A 690 6.38 21.98 57.34
N LYS A 691 6.46 20.74 57.83
CA LYS A 691 6.64 19.53 57.03
C LYS A 691 5.31 18.84 56.73
N TYR A 692 5.19 18.24 55.54
CA TYR A 692 4.05 17.37 55.23
C TYR A 692 4.14 16.06 56.00
N GLY A 693 3.02 15.45 56.33
CA GLY A 693 2.91 14.21 57.09
C GLY A 693 3.35 14.28 58.56
N VAL A 694 3.88 15.41 59.04
CA VAL A 694 4.24 15.64 60.45
C VAL A 694 3.02 16.08 61.25
N VAL A 695 2.89 15.52 62.45
CA VAL A 695 1.89 15.93 63.44
C VAL A 695 2.47 17.06 64.28
N TYR A 696 1.77 18.19 64.33
CA TYR A 696 2.13 19.36 65.11
C TYR A 696 1.17 19.54 66.28
N THR A 697 1.72 19.63 67.48
CA THR A 697 1.01 20.01 68.70
C THR A 697 1.17 21.50 68.93
N VAL A 698 0.08 22.25 68.77
CA VAL A 698 -0.02 23.68 69.09
C VAL A 698 -0.53 23.80 70.53
N SER A 699 0.21 24.47 71.39
CA SER A 699 -0.13 24.73 72.80
C SER A 699 0.09 26.19 73.13
N GLU A 700 -0.72 26.77 74.02
CA GLU A 700 -0.59 28.16 74.44
C GLU A 700 -0.29 28.27 75.93
N VAL A 701 0.62 29.16 76.31
CA VAL A 701 0.83 29.59 77.69
C VAL A 701 -0.04 30.82 77.92
N ILE A 702 -1.09 30.65 78.74
CA ILE A 702 -2.11 31.67 79.02
C ILE A 702 -1.63 32.56 80.20
N PRO A 703 -1.50 33.89 80.03
CA PRO A 703 -1.25 34.84 81.10
C PRO A 703 -2.38 34.83 82.13
N MET A 704 -2.03 35.14 83.38
CA MET A 704 -2.95 35.25 84.51
C MET A 704 -4.16 36.16 84.15
N ASN A 705 -5.37 35.70 84.48
CA ASN A 705 -6.69 36.37 84.28
C ASN A 705 -7.35 36.21 82.88
N TYR A 706 -6.85 35.32 82.04
CA TYR A 706 -7.48 34.96 80.77
C TYR A 706 -7.96 33.51 80.79
N LYS A 707 -9.15 33.27 80.21
CA LYS A 707 -9.74 31.94 80.02
C LYS A 707 -9.93 31.67 78.53
N LEU A 708 -9.54 30.48 78.08
CA LEU A 708 -9.79 30.03 76.71
C LEU A 708 -11.29 29.72 76.55
N ASP A 709 -11.95 30.46 75.66
CA ASP A 709 -13.37 30.27 75.33
C ASP A 709 -13.58 29.20 74.27
N GLY A 710 -12.59 28.99 73.38
CA GLY A 710 -12.66 27.99 72.33
C GLY A 710 -11.64 28.20 71.22
N ILE A 711 -11.57 27.24 70.30
CA ILE A 711 -10.73 27.30 69.10
C ILE A 711 -11.69 27.25 67.91
N GLU A 712 -11.57 28.15 66.94
CA GLU A 712 -12.25 28.08 65.64
C GLU A 712 -11.27 27.65 64.55
N LEU A 713 -11.62 26.59 63.84
CA LEU A 713 -10.93 26.16 62.62
C LEU A 713 -11.75 26.62 61.42
N ARG A 714 -11.09 27.20 60.43
CA ARG A 714 -11.76 27.72 59.22
C ARG A 714 -11.19 27.09 57.97
N ASP A 715 -12.05 26.79 57.00
CA ASP A 715 -11.63 26.29 55.69
C ASP A 715 -11.19 27.41 54.72
N ASN A 716 -10.97 27.05 53.45
CA ASN A 716 -10.52 27.96 52.39
C ASN A 716 -11.54 29.06 52.06
N ASP A 717 -12.83 28.81 52.30
CA ASP A 717 -13.90 29.78 52.05
C ASP A 717 -14.15 30.64 53.30
N GLY A 718 -13.44 30.37 54.39
CA GLY A 718 -13.53 31.08 55.66
C GLY A 718 -14.64 30.55 56.58
N GLU A 719 -15.27 29.43 56.21
CA GLU A 719 -16.34 28.80 56.96
C GLU A 719 -15.79 28.02 58.16
N VAL A 720 -16.50 28.08 59.29
CA VAL A 720 -16.07 27.40 60.53
C VAL A 720 -16.36 25.91 60.41
N VAL A 721 -15.31 25.09 60.36
CA VAL A 721 -15.41 23.64 60.13
C VAL A 721 -15.50 22.80 61.40
N ASN A 722 -15.46 23.44 62.58
CA ASN A 722 -15.49 22.75 63.88
C ASN A 722 -16.70 23.10 64.76
N GLN A 723 -17.88 23.36 64.18
CA GLN A 723 -19.10 23.73 64.93
C GLN A 723 -19.50 22.65 65.96
N GLU A 724 -19.66 23.07 67.23
CA GLU A 724 -19.87 22.23 68.42
C GLU A 724 -21.08 21.28 68.35
N LYS A 725 -22.11 21.60 67.56
CA LYS A 725 -23.32 20.78 67.47
C LYS A 725 -23.12 19.42 66.80
N GLN A 726 -22.15 19.28 65.91
CA GLN A 726 -21.82 17.98 65.29
C GLN A 726 -20.75 17.20 66.06
N LEU A 727 -20.00 17.87 66.94
CA LEU A 727 -18.95 17.27 67.76
C LEU A 727 -19.54 16.52 68.97
N ALA A 728 -20.56 17.08 69.61
CA ALA A 728 -21.16 16.50 70.82
C ALA A 728 -21.99 15.23 70.55
N GLU A 729 -22.68 15.11 69.41
CA GLU A 729 -23.47 13.92 69.06
C GLU A 729 -22.63 12.72 68.61
N LYS A 730 -21.45 12.93 68.04
CA LYS A 730 -20.59 11.85 67.49
C LYS A 730 -19.50 11.35 68.44
N ILE A 731 -19.14 12.10 69.49
CA ILE A 731 -18.19 11.65 70.52
C ILE A 731 -18.79 10.52 71.38
N ASN A 732 -20.11 10.48 71.56
CA ASN A 732 -20.78 9.48 72.41
C ASN A 732 -20.94 8.10 71.76
N THR A 733 -20.73 7.94 70.46
CA THR A 733 -20.86 6.65 69.75
C THR A 733 -19.53 5.94 69.49
N GLY A 734 -18.39 6.54 69.88
CA GLY A 734 -17.06 5.97 69.61
C GLY A 734 -16.65 6.01 68.13
N GLU A 735 -17.49 6.54 67.25
CA GLU A 735 -17.14 6.83 65.87
C GLU A 735 -16.40 8.17 65.82
N GLY A 736 -15.07 8.11 65.70
CA GLY A 736 -14.26 9.29 65.45
C GLY A 736 -14.80 10.07 64.25
N PHE A 737 -14.90 11.40 64.39
CA PHE A 737 -15.33 12.28 63.32
C PHE A 737 -14.39 12.11 62.10
N LEU A 738 -14.85 11.40 61.08
CA LEU A 738 -14.22 11.28 59.77
C LEU A 738 -14.48 12.55 58.93
N ALA A 739 -13.91 13.67 59.38
CA ALA A 739 -13.23 14.60 58.48
C ALA A 739 -11.74 14.35 58.71
N GLY A 740 -11.21 13.33 58.04
CA GLY A 740 -10.28 12.35 58.60
C GLY A 740 -8.96 12.77 59.26
N HIS A 741 -8.53 14.03 59.38
CA HIS A 741 -7.12 14.33 59.72
C HIS A 741 -6.85 15.52 60.68
N LEU A 742 -7.85 15.95 61.46
CA LEU A 742 -7.65 16.79 62.66
C LEU A 742 -8.11 16.04 63.89
N THR A 743 -7.21 15.83 64.85
CA THR A 743 -7.58 15.23 66.14
C THR A 743 -7.42 16.30 67.22
N MET A 744 -8.52 17.00 67.55
CA MET A 744 -8.57 17.78 68.78
C MET A 744 -8.71 16.82 69.97
N GLN A 745 -7.59 16.34 70.51
CA GLN A 745 -7.56 15.71 71.83
C GLN A 745 -7.17 16.77 72.87
N GLY A 746 -8.17 17.33 73.54
CA GLY A 746 -7.95 18.26 74.66
C GLY A 746 -9.22 18.55 75.42
N SER A 747 -9.21 18.31 76.74
CA SER A 747 -10.09 18.99 77.68
C SER A 747 -9.98 20.49 77.42
N LEU A 748 -11.12 21.19 77.32
CA LEU A 748 -11.23 22.65 77.17
C LEU A 748 -10.39 23.46 78.20
N ASN A 749 -9.84 22.80 79.23
CA ASN A 749 -9.08 23.42 80.31
C ASN A 749 -7.56 23.58 80.03
N ASN A 750 -6.98 22.93 79.00
CA ASN A 750 -5.50 22.88 78.85
C ASN A 750 -4.91 23.50 77.56
N GLY A 751 -5.71 24.20 76.73
CA GLY A 751 -5.18 25.04 75.64
C GLY A 751 -4.25 24.36 74.61
N THR A 752 -4.51 23.10 74.25
CA THR A 752 -3.68 22.31 73.31
C THR A 752 -4.50 21.76 72.13
N MET A 753 -3.93 21.78 70.93
CA MET A 753 -4.51 21.30 69.66
C MET A 753 -3.46 20.48 68.88
N LYS A 754 -3.83 19.30 68.35
CA LYS A 754 -2.98 18.52 67.43
C LYS A 754 -3.48 18.62 66.00
N ILE A 755 -2.59 18.96 65.08
CA ILE A 755 -2.88 19.06 63.65
C ILE A 755 -1.88 18.22 62.86
N ILE A 756 -2.35 17.38 61.94
CA ILE A 756 -1.49 16.69 60.98
C ILE A 756 -1.55 17.45 59.67
N ASN A 757 -0.42 17.71 59.05
CA ASN A 757 -0.38 18.42 57.78
C ASN A 757 -0.35 17.42 56.60
N LYS A 758 -1.44 17.33 55.82
CA LYS A 758 -1.60 16.42 54.68
C LYS A 758 -2.27 17.12 53.50
N LYS A 759 -2.23 16.52 52.30
CA LYS A 759 -2.90 17.00 51.08
C LYS A 759 -4.37 17.34 51.26
N GLU A 760 -5.10 16.60 52.07
CA GLU A 760 -6.54 16.84 52.31
C GLU A 760 -6.78 18.07 53.19
N ASN A 761 -5.75 18.59 53.86
CA ASN A 761 -5.82 19.71 54.81
C ASN A 761 -5.39 21.06 54.20
N LYS A 762 -5.46 21.18 52.86
CA LYS A 762 -5.04 22.38 52.10
C LYS A 762 -5.55 23.71 52.69
N SER A 763 -6.75 23.70 53.28
CA SER A 763 -7.38 24.90 53.82
C SER A 763 -6.72 25.50 55.05
N LEU A 764 -5.98 24.71 55.82
CA LEU A 764 -5.38 25.15 57.09
C LEU A 764 -3.95 25.68 56.95
N PHE A 765 -3.27 25.34 55.86
CA PHE A 765 -1.81 25.48 55.77
C PHE A 765 -1.27 26.34 54.59
N PHE A 766 -2.12 26.73 53.63
CA PHE A 766 -1.62 27.31 52.36
C PHE A 766 -2.20 28.67 51.96
N ASN A 767 -3.10 29.26 52.76
CA ASN A 767 -3.73 30.52 52.40
C ASN A 767 -3.41 31.65 53.38
N SER A 768 -2.57 32.62 52.95
CA SER A 768 -2.24 33.83 53.68
C SER A 768 -3.36 34.89 53.69
N ASN A 769 -4.34 34.75 52.78
CA ASN A 769 -5.39 35.74 52.55
C ASN A 769 -6.74 35.39 53.19
N VAL A 770 -6.90 34.19 53.75
CA VAL A 770 -8.16 33.75 54.41
C VAL A 770 -8.08 33.95 55.91
N LYS A 771 -9.20 34.35 56.53
CA LYS A 771 -9.33 34.61 57.97
C LYS A 771 -9.22 33.31 58.79
N LYS A 772 -7.98 32.86 59.04
CA LYS A 772 -7.33 32.47 60.32
C LYS A 772 -7.99 31.42 61.24
N ASN A 773 -7.20 30.44 61.71
CA ASN A 773 -7.53 29.64 62.91
C ASN A 773 -7.52 30.56 64.14
N ILE A 774 -8.64 30.62 64.87
CA ILE A 774 -8.85 31.63 65.93
C ILE A 774 -8.90 30.96 67.30
N PHE A 775 -7.97 31.32 68.19
CA PHE A 775 -8.14 31.03 69.61
C PHE A 775 -8.91 32.18 70.27
N LYS A 776 -10.07 31.89 70.86
CA LYS A 776 -10.95 32.87 71.49
C LYS A 776 -10.76 32.88 73.01
N TYR A 777 -10.80 34.07 73.60
CA TYR A 777 -10.54 34.26 75.02
C TYR A 777 -11.50 35.25 75.69
N SER A 778 -11.93 34.92 76.90
CA SER A 778 -12.58 35.85 77.83
C SER A 778 -11.60 36.23 78.94
N LYS A 779 -11.75 37.44 79.46
CA LYS A 779 -11.01 37.90 80.64
C LYS A 779 -11.88 37.64 81.86
N ASP A 780 -11.34 36.95 82.85
CA ASP A 780 -12.03 36.80 84.14
C ASP A 780 -11.93 38.13 84.90
N ASN A 781 -13.08 38.72 85.24
CA ASN A 781 -13.13 39.83 86.18
C ASN A 781 -12.88 39.27 87.58
N ILE A 782 -11.63 39.32 88.04
CA ILE A 782 -11.34 39.14 89.46
C ILE A 782 -11.79 40.42 90.16
N GLU A 783 -13.03 40.44 90.64
CA GLU A 783 -13.42 41.37 91.69
C GLU A 783 -12.71 40.96 92.97
N THR A 784 -11.63 41.67 93.31
CA THR A 784 -11.07 41.66 94.67
C THR A 784 -12.14 42.19 95.62
N LYS A 785 -12.83 41.28 96.33
CA LYS A 785 -13.48 41.64 97.60
C LYS A 785 -12.39 41.92 98.62
N VAL A 786 -12.24 43.18 98.98
CA VAL A 786 -11.51 43.62 100.17
C VAL A 786 -12.50 43.53 101.33
N GLU A 787 -12.20 42.70 102.33
CA GLU A 787 -12.82 42.78 103.67
C GLU A 787 -12.11 43.84 104.51
#